data_AF-A0A1G5MXE7-F1
#
_entry.id   AF-A0A1G5MXE7-F1
#
_cell.length_a   1.000
_cell.length_b   1.000
_cell.length_c   1.000
_cell.angle_alpha   90.00
_cell.angle_beta   90.00
_cell.angle_gamma   90.00
#
_symmetry.space_group_name_H-M   'P 1'
#
loop_
_entity.id
_entity.type
_entity.pdbx_description
1 polymer ?
#
loop_
_entity_poly.entity_id
_entity_poly.type
_entity_poly.pdbx_seq_one_letter_code
_entity_poly.pdbx_strand_id
1 'polypeptide(L)'
;MVAFSAAGLTLAGCKEKNARMNELWHQWQADWRWMQQVAERRGWDLSPVAISAPASGAALRRLEAAAGMSIPEQLREVLSGCAASVRFGWNMPSHLTPMEQRNFPTSSFNRGFVWDLDQIANHAIPGFLAMKQGLAEVDESEAPNTPDMWERQFPVFWLINGDILTIDMRRPEGPHPVRYFSHELEVLHGQALAPDFLTFVSEMARLGQAGTEWASWMLFGEWDEDRYYLRADSPGGREWRRWLESDPAVVEPDEPPPVILGETAAERVLLEAAQRGDTPAAMAALAGGARPDVVWNPEWIRNRPSSASDDEFATAVTFAVRRNDTSLVERLLAHGASLDTRHLAIAEAVSRASVDTLRWLCRKGARVDGWKNERYWPIHLLMTQRQRLVAANPEELELQLREEYGLDSDEMDAETAALRREALEPLLQRDVKAFITQQDYLAMLETLLESGAAPDAPWDNGTTMLMWSGPESARILLRYGADPNYHAPNGMTPLHFTRSAAVARVLVEVGADVNALASPNGRKSETDPVYTPLQSSLMLADLRGTELAETLLDLGADPSKRDGEGYPTLGYATNVPAFELMRPYGLDSHERMPDGGTLLHRLYKQHSVIRANFPKEVEILDILLAEGLDINAQDNAGQTVLHIAAPNAIDAASIEILLERGADKSLRDANGKRALDLIPRSRQDLRGALTSAR
;
A
#
# COMPACT_ATOMS: atom_id res chain seq x y z
N MET A 1 27.36 13.07 27.42
CA MET A 1 28.66 12.39 27.63
C MET A 1 28.86 12.08 29.11
N VAL A 2 28.63 10.83 29.49
CA VAL A 2 29.23 10.24 30.70
C VAL A 2 29.99 9.03 30.18
N ALA A 3 31.32 9.09 30.25
CA ALA A 3 32.18 8.02 29.80
C ALA A 3 32.06 6.83 30.78
N PHE A 4 31.69 5.66 30.29
CA PHE A 4 31.76 4.42 31.05
C PHE A 4 32.78 3.48 30.42
N SER A 5 33.71 3.09 31.29
CA SER A 5 34.81 2.16 31.11
C SER A 5 34.40 0.88 30.37
N ALA A 6 35.12 0.57 29.29
CA ALA A 6 35.16 -0.74 28.66
C ALA A 6 35.66 -1.80 29.65
N ALA A 7 34.73 -2.59 30.20
CA ALA A 7 35.04 -3.86 30.83
C ALA A 7 34.05 -4.89 30.28
N GLY A 8 34.49 -5.63 29.25
CA GLY A 8 33.74 -6.75 28.72
C GLY A 8 33.52 -7.80 29.82
N LEU A 9 32.27 -8.14 30.08
CA LEU A 9 31.92 -9.26 30.94
C LEU A 9 31.89 -10.55 30.11
N THR A 10 32.76 -11.49 30.48
CA THR A 10 32.86 -12.83 29.91
C THR A 10 31.74 -13.76 30.40
N LEU A 11 31.41 -14.75 29.57
CA LEU A 11 30.44 -15.84 29.71
C LEU A 11 30.66 -16.77 30.94
N ALA A 12 30.67 -16.24 32.18
CA ALA A 12 30.87 -17.04 33.40
C ALA A 12 29.72 -16.93 34.43
N GLY A 13 28.58 -16.33 34.07
CA GLY A 13 27.46 -16.07 35.00
C GLY A 13 26.21 -16.93 34.84
N CYS A 14 26.16 -17.86 33.89
CA CYS A 14 24.96 -18.65 33.62
C CYS A 14 24.88 -19.81 34.62
N LYS A 15 23.97 -19.74 35.59
CA LYS A 15 23.69 -20.86 36.51
C LYS A 15 22.90 -21.91 35.72
N GLU A 16 23.48 -23.10 35.60
CA GLU A 16 22.97 -24.29 34.91
C GLU A 16 21.45 -24.30 34.65
N LYS A 17 21.07 -24.28 33.37
CA LYS A 17 19.76 -24.68 32.89
C LYS A 17 19.90 -25.65 31.70
N ASN A 18 18.81 -26.37 31.43
CA ASN A 18 18.64 -27.44 30.44
C ASN A 18 19.37 -27.15 29.10
N ALA A 19 19.98 -28.17 28.48
CA ALA A 19 20.84 -28.07 27.28
C ALA A 19 20.24 -27.17 26.18
N ARG A 20 18.92 -27.27 25.95
CA ARG A 20 18.18 -26.44 24.98
C ARG A 20 18.31 -24.93 25.23
N MET A 21 18.23 -24.46 26.48
CA MET A 21 18.31 -23.02 26.78
C MET A 21 19.74 -22.48 26.55
N ASN A 22 20.76 -23.28 26.86
CA ASN A 22 22.15 -22.89 26.59
C ASN A 22 22.40 -22.79 25.08
N GLU A 23 21.91 -23.74 24.29
CA GLU A 23 22.00 -23.71 22.83
C GLU A 23 21.33 -22.46 22.25
N LEU A 24 20.09 -22.16 22.66
CA LEU A 24 19.37 -20.97 22.23
C LEU A 24 20.11 -19.68 22.63
N TRP A 25 20.59 -19.59 23.87
CA TRP A 25 21.33 -18.44 24.36
C TRP A 25 22.62 -18.18 23.59
N HIS A 26 23.37 -19.23 23.25
CA HIS A 26 24.55 -19.11 22.40
C HIS A 26 24.21 -18.68 20.97
N GLN A 27 23.13 -19.24 20.40
CA GLN A 27 22.65 -18.87 19.06
C GLN A 27 22.22 -17.40 19.02
N TRP A 28 21.41 -16.92 19.96
CA TRP A 28 20.96 -15.54 19.99
C TRP A 28 22.12 -14.55 20.09
N GLN A 29 23.13 -14.85 20.91
CA GLN A 29 24.35 -14.03 20.97
C GLN A 29 25.12 -13.99 19.64
N ALA A 30 25.17 -15.10 18.92
CA ALA A 30 25.81 -15.14 17.60
C ALA A 30 25.03 -14.27 16.60
N ASP A 31 23.70 -14.36 16.60
CA ASP A 31 22.83 -13.59 15.71
C ASP A 31 22.89 -12.08 16.01
N TRP A 32 22.86 -11.67 17.29
CA TRP A 32 23.01 -10.25 17.65
C TRP A 32 24.38 -9.69 17.28
N ARG A 33 25.46 -10.46 17.47
CA ARG A 33 26.80 -10.05 17.04
C ARG A 33 26.92 -9.95 15.53
N TRP A 34 26.32 -10.89 14.79
CA TRP A 34 26.25 -10.83 13.34
C TRP A 34 25.57 -9.54 12.88
N MET A 35 24.40 -9.22 13.43
CA MET A 35 23.67 -8.00 13.05
C MET A 35 24.42 -6.73 13.45
N GLN A 36 25.10 -6.72 14.60
CA GLN A 36 25.96 -5.61 14.99
C GLN A 36 27.05 -5.35 13.95
N GLN A 37 27.72 -6.40 13.46
CA GLN A 37 28.73 -6.28 12.41
C GLN A 37 28.13 -5.78 11.10
N VAL A 38 26.91 -6.19 10.75
CA VAL A 38 26.22 -5.65 9.56
C VAL A 38 26.00 -4.15 9.70
N ALA A 39 25.44 -3.69 10.82
CA ALA A 39 25.18 -2.27 11.08
C ALA A 39 26.47 -1.44 11.06
N GLU A 40 27.55 -1.93 11.67
CA GLU A 40 28.88 -1.29 11.65
C GLU A 40 29.42 -1.15 10.22
N ARG A 41 29.38 -2.24 9.43
CA ARG A 41 29.84 -2.22 8.03
C ARG A 41 29.03 -1.27 7.15
N ARG A 42 27.73 -1.12 7.43
CA ARG A 42 26.81 -0.27 6.66
C ARG A 42 26.74 1.18 7.18
N GLY A 43 27.50 1.52 8.23
CA GLY A 43 27.53 2.87 8.78
C GLY A 43 26.22 3.33 9.40
N TRP A 44 25.43 2.40 9.95
CA TRP A 44 24.15 2.72 10.60
C TRP A 44 24.35 3.27 12.01
N ASP A 45 23.32 3.94 12.53
CA ASP A 45 23.28 4.29 13.95
C ASP A 45 23.09 3.01 14.76
N LEU A 46 24.02 2.70 15.66
CA LEU A 46 24.10 1.43 16.35
C LEU A 46 24.15 1.65 17.86
N SER A 47 23.27 0.93 18.56
CA SER A 47 23.36 0.65 19.99
C SER A 47 23.94 -0.77 20.19
N PRO A 48 25.22 -0.91 20.58
CA PRO A 48 25.88 -2.22 20.68
C PRO A 48 25.20 -3.16 21.67
N VAL A 49 25.43 -4.47 21.48
CA VAL A 49 24.86 -5.49 22.36
C VAL A 49 25.37 -5.31 23.80
N ALA A 50 24.45 -5.13 24.75
CA ALA A 50 24.73 -5.03 26.18
C ALA A 50 23.86 -6.01 26.97
N ILE A 51 24.49 -6.87 27.76
CA ILE A 51 23.84 -7.96 28.51
C ILE A 51 24.09 -7.75 30.00
N SER A 52 23.03 -7.73 30.82
CA SER A 52 23.13 -7.59 32.27
C SER A 52 23.11 -8.95 33.00
N ALA A 53 23.44 -8.93 34.29
CA ALA A 53 23.34 -10.13 35.13
C ALA A 53 21.87 -10.62 35.25
N PRO A 54 21.63 -11.91 35.51
CA PRO A 54 20.28 -12.43 35.74
C PRO A 54 19.53 -11.73 36.88
N ALA A 55 18.21 -11.64 36.74
CA ALA A 55 17.33 -10.96 37.67
C ALA A 55 17.31 -11.68 39.04
N SER A 56 17.37 -10.88 40.11
CA SER A 56 17.17 -11.40 41.46
C SER A 56 15.72 -11.83 41.68
N GLY A 57 15.49 -12.82 42.55
CA GLY A 57 14.13 -13.22 42.92
C GLY A 57 13.28 -12.08 43.52
N ALA A 58 13.92 -11.09 44.15
CA ALA A 58 13.23 -9.90 44.65
C ALA A 58 12.75 -8.98 43.51
N ALA A 59 13.54 -8.82 42.45
CA ALA A 59 13.15 -8.04 41.27
C ALA A 59 11.97 -8.69 40.54
N LEU A 60 12.00 -10.02 40.37
CA LEU A 60 10.90 -10.76 39.74
C LEU A 60 9.59 -10.64 40.54
N ARG A 61 9.64 -10.74 41.87
CA ARG A 61 8.43 -10.56 42.71
C ARG A 61 7.85 -9.14 42.61
N ARG A 62 8.68 -8.12 42.44
CA ARG A 62 8.21 -6.74 42.23
C ARG A 62 7.48 -6.61 40.88
N LEU A 63 8.01 -7.26 39.84
CA LEU A 63 7.40 -7.27 38.51
C LEU A 63 6.03 -7.96 38.55
N GLU A 64 5.92 -9.10 39.23
CA GLU A 64 4.64 -9.81 39.43
C GLU A 64 3.61 -8.95 40.18
N ALA A 65 4.06 -8.24 41.23
CA ALA A 65 3.20 -7.33 41.97
C ALA A 65 2.71 -6.15 41.10
N ALA A 66 3.56 -5.61 40.22
CA ALA A 66 3.20 -4.56 39.29
C ALA A 66 2.21 -5.02 38.22
N ALA A 67 2.40 -6.22 37.67
CA ALA A 67 1.51 -6.81 36.67
C ALA A 67 0.18 -7.33 37.25
N GLY A 68 0.12 -7.57 38.57
CA GLY A 68 -1.02 -8.23 39.21
C GLY A 68 -1.17 -9.71 38.84
N MET A 69 -0.14 -10.32 38.27
CA MET A 69 -0.13 -11.72 37.83
C MET A 69 1.29 -12.31 37.80
N SER A 70 1.39 -13.63 37.73
CA SER A 70 2.68 -14.32 37.68
C SER A 70 3.40 -14.12 36.35
N ILE A 71 4.72 -13.95 36.41
CA ILE A 71 5.58 -13.91 35.21
C ILE A 71 5.48 -15.26 34.48
N PRO A 72 5.24 -15.26 33.16
CA PRO A 72 5.23 -16.47 32.33
C PRO A 72 6.51 -17.30 32.52
N GLU A 73 6.39 -18.62 32.58
CA GLU A 73 7.52 -19.50 32.90
C GLU A 73 8.72 -19.31 31.96
N GLN A 74 8.46 -19.20 30.66
CA GLN A 74 9.48 -18.97 29.64
C GLN A 74 10.24 -17.65 29.85
N LEU A 75 9.51 -16.57 30.15
CA LEU A 75 10.11 -15.26 30.42
C LEU A 75 10.89 -15.28 31.75
N ARG A 76 10.34 -15.91 32.78
CA ARG A 76 11.03 -16.12 34.05
C ARG A 76 12.31 -16.90 33.85
N GLU A 77 12.31 -17.92 32.99
CA GLU A 77 13.49 -18.73 32.70
C GLU A 77 14.61 -17.86 32.14
N VAL A 78 14.30 -17.01 31.15
CA VAL A 78 15.26 -16.09 30.53
C VAL A 78 15.75 -15.02 31.51
N LEU A 79 14.83 -14.36 32.23
CA LEU A 79 15.18 -13.29 33.17
C LEU A 79 16.06 -13.78 34.33
N SER A 80 15.76 -14.97 34.88
CA SER A 80 16.47 -15.53 36.04
C SER A 80 17.70 -16.37 35.69
N GLY A 81 17.75 -16.92 34.48
CA GLY A 81 18.80 -17.85 34.03
C GLY A 81 19.84 -17.21 33.11
N CYS A 82 19.39 -16.33 32.21
CA CYS A 82 20.22 -15.76 31.15
C CYS A 82 20.65 -14.33 31.49
N ALA A 83 19.70 -13.38 31.53
CA ALA A 83 19.98 -11.96 31.78
C ALA A 83 18.71 -11.20 32.16
N ALA A 84 18.82 -10.25 33.10
CA ALA A 84 17.70 -9.34 33.42
C ALA A 84 17.41 -8.33 32.31
N SER A 85 18.39 -8.05 31.46
CA SER A 85 18.29 -7.12 30.34
C SER A 85 19.29 -7.51 29.25
N VAL A 86 18.81 -7.49 28.01
CA VAL A 86 19.60 -7.52 26.79
C VAL A 86 19.18 -6.32 25.95
N ARG A 87 20.13 -5.43 25.71
CA ARG A 87 19.97 -4.24 24.88
C ARG A 87 20.75 -4.40 23.60
N PHE A 88 20.11 -4.12 22.47
CA PHE A 88 20.68 -4.10 21.14
C PHE A 88 19.71 -3.37 20.23
N GLY A 89 20.22 -2.47 19.39
CA GLY A 89 19.38 -1.77 18.44
C GLY A 89 20.19 -1.09 17.37
N TRP A 90 19.54 -0.80 16.27
CA TRP A 90 20.12 -0.08 15.15
C TRP A 90 19.04 0.73 14.45
N ASN A 91 19.46 1.76 13.73
CA ASN A 91 18.59 2.60 12.94
C ASN A 91 19.31 3.00 11.65
N MET A 92 18.65 2.82 10.52
CA MET A 92 19.13 3.31 9.25
C MET A 92 19.12 4.85 9.27
N PRO A 93 20.23 5.49 8.86
CA PRO A 93 20.28 6.95 8.72
C PRO A 93 19.14 7.48 7.84
N SER A 94 18.59 8.63 8.21
CA SER A 94 17.37 9.17 7.58
C SER A 94 17.52 9.54 6.10
N HIS A 95 18.74 9.65 5.55
CA HIS A 95 18.98 9.82 4.10
C HIS A 95 19.03 8.50 3.34
N LEU A 96 19.17 7.38 4.04
CA LEU A 96 19.04 6.04 3.44
C LEU A 96 17.58 5.57 3.52
N THR A 97 16.74 6.19 4.34
CA THR A 97 15.33 5.85 4.51
C THR A 97 14.51 6.01 3.22
N PRO A 98 14.69 7.08 2.42
CA PRO A 98 13.85 7.28 1.22
C PRO A 98 14.35 6.50 0.00
N MET A 99 15.23 5.54 0.25
CA MET A 99 16.11 4.96 -0.75
C MET A 99 15.94 3.45 -0.94
N GLU A 100 14.95 2.81 -0.31
CA GLU A 100 14.63 1.39 -0.52
C GLU A 100 13.12 1.11 -0.43
N GLN A 101 12.37 1.38 -1.50
CA GLN A 101 10.99 0.90 -1.62
C GLN A 101 10.95 -0.59 -1.97
N ARG A 102 11.39 -1.42 -1.01
CA ARG A 102 11.01 -2.83 -0.86
C ARG A 102 10.29 -3.09 0.47
N ASN A 103 9.84 -2.02 1.14
CA ASN A 103 9.25 -2.03 2.48
C ASN A 103 10.17 -2.59 3.59
N PHE A 104 11.50 -2.62 3.39
CA PHE A 104 12.40 -3.16 4.41
C PHE A 104 12.38 -2.35 5.71
N PRO A 105 12.58 -2.99 6.86
CA PRO A 105 12.63 -2.29 8.13
C PRO A 105 13.75 -1.27 8.25
N THR A 106 13.43 -0.09 8.74
CA THR A 106 14.37 1.03 8.88
C THR A 106 15.04 1.08 10.25
N SER A 107 14.55 0.32 11.22
CA SER A 107 15.13 0.26 12.56
C SER A 107 14.80 -1.05 13.26
N SER A 108 15.53 -1.31 14.35
CA SER A 108 15.23 -2.42 15.24
C SER A 108 13.88 -2.23 15.97
N PHE A 109 13.14 -3.31 16.19
CA PHE A 109 11.75 -3.32 16.66
C PHE A 109 11.46 -2.59 17.96
N ASN A 110 12.48 -2.43 18.78
CA ASN A 110 12.36 -1.76 20.07
C ASN A 110 13.54 -0.81 20.32
N ARG A 111 14.12 -0.26 19.24
CA ARG A 111 15.20 0.76 19.21
C ARG A 111 16.27 0.65 20.32
N GLY A 112 16.72 -0.57 20.62
CA GLY A 112 17.75 -0.77 21.64
C GLY A 112 17.45 -1.85 22.68
N PHE A 113 16.26 -2.46 22.71
CA PHE A 113 15.91 -3.48 23.69
C PHE A 113 15.55 -4.81 23.01
N VAL A 114 16.25 -5.89 23.37
CA VAL A 114 15.76 -7.25 23.07
C VAL A 114 14.85 -7.71 24.19
N TRP A 115 15.21 -7.45 25.45
CA TRP A 115 14.33 -7.44 26.62
C TRP A 115 14.97 -6.64 27.74
N ASP A 116 14.17 -6.05 28.62
CA ASP A 116 14.69 -5.30 29.76
C ASP A 116 13.67 -5.26 30.89
N LEU A 117 14.10 -5.69 32.09
CA LEU A 117 13.22 -5.78 33.25
C LEU A 117 12.66 -4.41 33.68
N ASP A 118 13.45 -3.34 33.55
CA ASP A 118 12.99 -1.98 33.87
C ASP A 118 12.04 -1.46 32.80
N GLN A 119 12.27 -1.81 31.54
CA GLN A 119 11.35 -1.50 30.43
C GLN A 119 9.99 -2.16 30.66
N ILE A 120 9.96 -3.43 31.04
CA ILE A 120 8.72 -4.15 31.31
C ILE A 120 7.99 -3.50 32.49
N ALA A 121 8.71 -3.23 33.59
CA ALA A 121 8.14 -2.70 34.82
C ALA A 121 7.57 -1.29 34.65
N ASN A 122 8.31 -0.41 33.97
CA ASN A 122 8.02 1.02 33.95
C ASN A 122 7.26 1.47 32.69
N HIS A 123 7.24 0.67 31.62
CA HIS A 123 6.62 1.04 30.35
C HIS A 123 5.60 0.00 29.86
N ALA A 124 6.00 -1.26 29.67
CA ALA A 124 5.10 -2.27 29.09
C ALA A 124 3.87 -2.53 29.96
N ILE A 125 4.06 -2.75 31.27
CA ILE A 125 2.95 -3.02 32.19
C ILE A 125 2.01 -1.80 32.33
N PRO A 126 2.49 -0.58 32.69
CA PRO A 126 1.60 0.57 32.82
C PRO A 126 0.90 0.92 31.52
N GLY A 127 1.63 0.84 30.40
CA GLY A 127 1.12 1.13 29.07
C GLY A 127 -0.01 0.20 28.65
N PHE A 128 0.15 -1.11 28.87
CA PHE A 128 -0.90 -2.08 28.55
C PHE A 128 -2.13 -1.90 29.41
N LEU A 129 -1.97 -1.63 30.70
CA LEU A 129 -3.10 -1.36 31.58
C LEU A 129 -3.86 -0.10 31.17
N ALA A 130 -3.17 0.95 30.72
CA ALA A 130 -3.80 2.15 30.19
C ALA A 130 -4.55 1.86 28.87
N MET A 131 -3.91 1.16 27.93
CA MET A 131 -4.51 0.80 26.64
C MET A 131 -5.76 -0.08 26.82
N LYS A 132 -5.69 -1.07 27.71
CA LYS A 132 -6.80 -1.95 28.07
C LYS A 132 -8.02 -1.17 28.60
N GLN A 133 -7.82 -0.10 29.37
CA GLN A 133 -8.93 0.70 29.89
C GLN A 133 -9.69 1.46 28.79
N GLY A 134 -9.01 1.83 27.70
CA GLY A 134 -9.59 2.64 26.62
C GLY A 134 -10.10 1.85 25.42
N LEU A 135 -9.43 0.75 25.04
CA LEU A 135 -9.66 0.06 23.77
C LEU A 135 -10.36 -1.29 23.90
N ALA A 136 -10.46 -1.87 25.10
CA ALA A 136 -11.03 -3.21 25.27
C ALA A 136 -12.54 -3.30 24.96
N GLU A 137 -13.24 -2.18 24.87
CA GLU A 137 -14.67 -2.10 24.56
C GLU A 137 -14.97 -1.50 23.17
N VAL A 138 -13.95 -1.21 22.35
CA VAL A 138 -14.10 -0.55 21.05
C VAL A 138 -14.17 -1.60 19.93
N ASP A 139 -15.32 -1.73 19.27
CA ASP A 139 -15.55 -2.71 18.18
C ASP A 139 -15.37 -2.06 16.78
N GLU A 140 -14.26 -1.33 16.61
CA GLU A 140 -13.89 -0.65 15.34
C GLU A 140 -12.68 -1.32 14.66
N SER A 141 -12.26 -2.48 15.16
CA SER A 141 -11.05 -3.18 14.72
C SER A 141 -11.27 -3.97 13.43
N GLU A 142 -10.28 -3.95 12.54
CA GLU A 142 -10.24 -4.81 11.34
C GLU A 142 -9.95 -6.28 11.69
N ALA A 143 -9.55 -6.55 12.94
CA ALA A 143 -9.32 -7.87 13.53
C ALA A 143 -10.22 -8.09 14.77
N PRO A 144 -10.42 -9.32 15.30
CA PRO A 144 -11.26 -9.53 16.48
C PRO A 144 -10.75 -8.74 17.70
N ASN A 145 -11.53 -7.80 18.23
CA ASN A 145 -11.22 -7.05 19.45
C ASN A 145 -12.26 -7.32 20.54
N THR A 146 -12.13 -8.46 21.22
CA THR A 146 -13.08 -8.87 22.27
C THR A 146 -12.53 -8.57 23.67
N PRO A 147 -13.37 -8.19 24.65
CA PRO A 147 -12.91 -7.91 26.01
C PRO A 147 -12.10 -9.06 26.64
N ASP A 148 -12.43 -10.33 26.34
CA ASP A 148 -11.72 -11.50 26.86
C ASP A 148 -10.29 -11.65 26.29
N MET A 149 -9.98 -11.03 25.14
CA MET A 149 -8.65 -11.05 24.55
C MET A 149 -7.63 -10.27 25.40
N TRP A 150 -8.08 -9.20 26.05
CA TRP A 150 -7.28 -8.36 26.93
C TRP A 150 -7.05 -8.96 28.32
N GLU A 151 -7.74 -10.06 28.63
CA GLU A 151 -7.56 -10.77 29.89
C GLU A 151 -6.40 -11.75 29.84
N ARG A 152 -5.67 -11.84 30.96
CA ARG A 152 -4.54 -12.77 31.13
C ARG A 152 -3.44 -12.58 30.07
N GLN A 153 -3.15 -11.34 29.72
CA GLN A 153 -2.00 -10.95 28.91
C GLN A 153 -0.89 -10.44 29.82
N PHE A 154 0.33 -10.97 29.68
CA PHE A 154 1.51 -10.44 30.37
C PHE A 154 2.29 -9.52 29.43
N PRO A 155 2.31 -8.19 29.65
CA PRO A 155 3.00 -7.26 28.76
C PRO A 155 4.51 -7.43 28.84
N VAL A 156 5.18 -7.46 27.68
CA VAL A 156 6.64 -7.66 27.59
C VAL A 156 7.36 -6.56 26.83
N PHE A 157 6.70 -5.87 25.90
CA PHE A 157 7.31 -4.75 25.19
C PHE A 157 6.31 -3.62 24.99
N TRP A 158 6.81 -2.40 25.17
CA TRP A 158 6.16 -1.17 24.74
C TRP A 158 6.97 -0.71 23.54
N LEU A 159 6.36 -0.78 22.35
CA LEU A 159 7.00 -0.43 21.09
C LEU A 159 7.00 1.10 20.93
N ILE A 160 7.92 1.60 20.12
CA ILE A 160 8.11 3.04 19.99
C ILE A 160 6.92 3.76 19.34
N ASN A 161 6.17 3.06 18.50
CA ASN A 161 4.96 3.57 17.88
C ASN A 161 3.75 3.57 18.82
N GLY A 162 3.89 3.09 20.07
CA GLY A 162 2.81 3.04 21.05
C GLY A 162 2.13 1.67 21.18
N ASP A 163 2.52 0.70 20.36
CA ASP A 163 1.96 -0.65 20.41
C ASP A 163 2.58 -1.52 21.50
N ILE A 164 1.95 -2.68 21.75
CA ILE A 164 2.36 -3.56 22.83
C ILE A 164 2.48 -5.00 22.35
N LEU A 165 3.55 -5.66 22.81
CA LEU A 165 3.67 -7.11 22.75
C LEU A 165 3.39 -7.73 24.11
N THR A 166 2.60 -8.79 24.12
CA THR A 166 2.21 -9.53 25.33
C THR A 166 2.49 -11.02 25.18
N ILE A 167 2.50 -11.74 26.30
CA ILE A 167 2.46 -13.20 26.34
C ILE A 167 1.06 -13.63 26.80
N ASP A 168 0.38 -14.44 26.00
CA ASP A 168 -0.98 -14.93 26.27
C ASP A 168 -0.97 -16.06 27.30
N MET A 169 -1.55 -15.76 28.47
CA MET A 169 -1.66 -16.65 29.63
C MET A 169 -3.09 -17.16 29.84
N ARG A 170 -3.96 -17.10 28.82
CA ARG A 170 -5.36 -17.57 28.96
C ARG A 170 -5.44 -19.06 29.23
N ARG A 171 -4.56 -19.85 28.63
CA ARG A 171 -4.45 -21.29 28.88
C ARG A 171 -3.55 -21.56 30.09
N PRO A 172 -3.92 -22.49 30.97
CA PRO A 172 -3.08 -22.88 32.10
C PRO A 172 -1.85 -23.68 31.68
N GLU A 173 -1.92 -24.39 30.54
CA GLU A 173 -0.86 -25.22 29.98
C GLU A 173 -0.83 -25.08 28.44
N GLY A 174 0.32 -25.35 27.83
CA GLY A 174 0.52 -25.29 26.38
C GLY A 174 1.34 -24.08 25.93
N PRO A 175 1.46 -23.84 24.62
CA PRO A 175 2.22 -22.69 24.12
C PRO A 175 1.55 -21.39 24.57
N HIS A 176 2.37 -20.48 25.12
CA HIS A 176 1.99 -19.14 25.55
C HIS A 176 2.43 -18.15 24.47
N PRO A 177 1.58 -17.89 23.45
CA PRO A 177 2.01 -17.13 22.28
C PRO A 177 2.33 -15.69 22.62
N VAL A 178 3.28 -15.12 21.87
CA VAL A 178 3.55 -13.68 21.89
C VAL A 178 2.52 -13.01 20.98
N ARG A 179 1.72 -12.11 21.52
CA ARG A 179 0.68 -11.37 20.77
C ARG A 179 1.07 -9.92 20.57
N TYR A 180 0.55 -9.34 19.49
CA TYR A 180 0.68 -7.94 19.17
C TYR A 180 -0.64 -7.21 19.36
N PHE A 181 -0.60 -6.04 19.98
CA PHE A 181 -1.74 -5.16 20.18
C PHE A 181 -1.39 -3.78 19.61
N SER A 182 -2.09 -3.40 18.54
CA SER A 182 -2.02 -2.07 17.94
C SER A 182 -2.93 -1.09 18.70
N HIS A 183 -2.45 0.13 18.94
CA HIS A 183 -3.27 1.21 19.49
C HIS A 183 -4.30 1.76 18.50
N GLU A 184 -4.16 1.45 17.21
CA GLU A 184 -5.06 1.83 16.11
C GLU A 184 -6.00 0.70 15.67
N LEU A 185 -5.93 -0.48 16.32
CA LEU A 185 -6.78 -1.65 16.05
C LEU A 185 -6.70 -2.22 14.60
N GLU A 186 -5.50 -2.18 14.01
CA GLU A 186 -5.24 -2.61 12.63
C GLU A 186 -5.09 -4.14 12.47
N VAL A 187 -4.80 -4.60 11.24
CA VAL A 187 -4.78 -6.00 10.76
C VAL A 187 -4.19 -7.06 11.71
N LEU A 188 -3.04 -6.81 12.37
CA LEU A 188 -2.42 -7.79 13.27
C LEU A 188 -2.87 -7.65 14.73
N HIS A 189 -3.80 -6.76 15.05
CA HIS A 189 -4.26 -6.54 16.41
C HIS A 189 -4.80 -7.84 17.02
N GLY A 190 -4.28 -8.18 18.20
CA GLY A 190 -4.61 -9.40 18.92
C GLY A 190 -3.97 -10.67 18.36
N GLN A 191 -3.32 -10.63 17.19
CA GLN A 191 -2.74 -11.82 16.56
C GLN A 191 -1.45 -12.27 17.27
N ALA A 192 -1.19 -13.58 17.23
CA ALA A 192 0.02 -14.16 17.79
C ALA A 192 1.13 -14.10 16.75
N LEU A 193 2.25 -13.41 17.04
CA LEU A 193 3.43 -13.33 16.16
C LEU A 193 4.36 -14.54 16.28
N ALA A 194 4.25 -15.28 17.37
CA ALA A 194 5.02 -16.50 17.61
C ALA A 194 4.25 -17.43 18.56
N PRO A 195 4.48 -18.75 18.49
CA PRO A 195 3.85 -19.71 19.39
C PRO A 195 4.31 -19.57 20.84
N ASP A 196 5.49 -19.00 21.08
CA ASP A 196 6.06 -18.83 22.42
C ASP A 196 7.16 -17.76 22.44
N PHE A 197 7.57 -17.31 23.64
CA PHE A 197 8.54 -16.22 23.81
C PHE A 197 9.94 -16.60 23.30
N LEU A 198 10.36 -17.86 23.47
CA LEU A 198 11.69 -18.30 23.02
C LEU A 198 11.76 -18.35 21.50
N THR A 199 10.69 -18.81 20.86
CA THR A 199 10.54 -18.81 19.40
C THR A 199 10.53 -17.38 18.86
N PHE A 200 9.77 -16.46 19.50
CA PHE A 200 9.78 -15.04 19.12
C PHE A 200 11.19 -14.45 19.14
N VAL A 201 11.91 -14.59 20.26
CA VAL A 201 13.28 -14.08 20.39
C VAL A 201 14.20 -14.71 19.35
N SER A 202 14.05 -16.00 19.05
CA SER A 202 14.88 -16.71 18.08
C SER A 202 14.69 -16.17 16.66
N GLU A 203 13.44 -16.00 16.22
CA GLU A 203 13.14 -15.48 14.90
C GLU A 203 13.54 -14.01 14.78
N MET A 204 13.25 -13.20 15.81
CA MET A 204 13.68 -11.80 15.85
C MET A 204 15.20 -11.67 15.89
N ALA A 205 15.94 -12.53 16.61
CA ALA A 205 17.41 -12.50 16.59
C ALA A 205 17.97 -12.77 15.20
N ARG A 206 17.45 -13.78 14.50
CA ARG A 206 17.83 -14.11 13.12
C ARG A 206 17.49 -13.01 12.11
N LEU A 207 16.40 -12.29 12.33
CA LEU A 207 16.02 -11.11 11.54
C LEU A 207 16.83 -9.86 11.90
N GLY A 208 17.73 -9.94 12.88
CA GLY A 208 18.48 -8.78 13.35
C GLY A 208 17.64 -7.81 14.17
N GLN A 209 16.55 -8.27 14.79
CA GLN A 209 15.60 -7.49 15.57
C GLN A 209 14.85 -6.46 14.71
N ALA A 210 14.52 -6.76 13.45
CA ALA A 210 14.04 -5.78 12.47
C ALA A 210 12.52 -5.44 12.58
N GLY A 211 12.18 -4.15 12.41
CA GLY A 211 10.82 -3.65 12.17
C GLY A 211 10.07 -3.22 13.42
N THR A 212 9.38 -2.07 13.43
CA THR A 212 8.81 -1.47 14.66
C THR A 212 7.31 -1.64 14.85
N GLU A 213 6.60 -2.13 13.84
CA GLU A 213 5.14 -2.18 13.79
C GLU A 213 4.66 -3.29 12.85
N TRP A 214 3.34 -3.52 12.79
CA TRP A 214 2.76 -4.57 11.95
C TRP A 214 3.22 -4.50 10.50
N ALA A 215 3.22 -3.30 9.88
CA ALA A 215 3.57 -3.12 8.47
C ALA A 215 5.02 -3.55 8.20
N SER A 216 5.94 -3.28 9.13
CA SER A 216 7.34 -3.71 9.03
C SER A 216 7.49 -5.23 9.11
N TRP A 217 6.59 -5.90 9.82
CA TRP A 217 6.67 -7.33 10.07
C TRP A 217 5.94 -8.18 9.05
N MET A 218 5.01 -7.62 8.28
CA MET A 218 4.27 -8.30 7.21
C MET A 218 5.19 -8.97 6.17
N LEU A 219 6.42 -8.47 6.02
CA LEU A 219 7.43 -9.05 5.15
C LEU A 219 8.02 -10.37 5.67
N PHE A 220 7.94 -10.60 6.98
CA PHE A 220 8.68 -11.68 7.63
C PHE A 220 7.84 -12.88 7.99
N GLY A 221 6.52 -12.83 7.84
CA GLY A 221 5.64 -13.94 8.18
C GLY A 221 4.87 -14.50 7.00
N GLU A 222 4.24 -15.64 7.25
CA GLU A 222 3.31 -16.30 6.33
C GLU A 222 2.00 -16.55 7.08
N TRP A 223 0.90 -16.46 6.35
CA TRP A 223 -0.41 -16.84 6.87
C TRP A 223 -0.59 -18.36 6.73
N ASP A 224 -0.90 -19.02 7.84
CA ASP A 224 -1.31 -20.42 7.90
C ASP A 224 -2.73 -20.49 8.47
N GLU A 225 -3.70 -20.71 7.59
CA GLU A 225 -5.13 -20.57 7.87
C GLU A 225 -5.44 -19.18 8.48
N ASP A 226 -5.73 -19.13 9.79
CA ASP A 226 -6.07 -17.92 10.54
C ASP A 226 -4.90 -17.39 11.40
N ARG A 227 -3.66 -17.86 11.20
CA ARG A 227 -2.51 -17.51 12.05
C ARG A 227 -1.37 -16.89 11.27
N TYR A 228 -0.72 -15.90 11.86
CA TYR A 228 0.41 -15.18 11.28
C TYR A 228 1.65 -15.27 12.17
N TYR A 229 2.68 -16.04 11.79
CA TYR A 229 3.92 -16.13 12.57
C TYR A 229 5.12 -15.52 11.85
N LEU A 230 5.95 -14.80 12.60
CA LEU A 230 7.22 -14.29 12.12
C LEU A 230 8.21 -15.43 11.88
N ARG A 231 8.89 -15.37 10.74
CA ARG A 231 9.79 -16.41 10.25
C ARG A 231 10.97 -15.78 9.51
N ALA A 232 12.16 -15.89 10.07
CA ALA A 232 13.40 -15.47 9.43
C ALA A 232 13.71 -16.25 8.15
N ASP A 233 13.11 -17.43 8.00
CA ASP A 233 13.21 -18.26 6.80
C ASP A 233 12.07 -18.03 5.80
N SER A 234 11.13 -17.10 6.02
CA SER A 234 10.12 -16.72 5.03
C SER A 234 10.76 -16.12 3.77
N PRO A 235 10.04 -16.00 2.63
CA PRO A 235 10.53 -15.33 1.44
C PRO A 235 11.14 -13.95 1.73
N GLY A 236 10.43 -13.08 2.46
CA GLY A 236 10.94 -11.76 2.82
C GLY A 236 12.04 -11.80 3.88
N GLY A 237 12.00 -12.74 4.83
CA GLY A 237 13.11 -12.97 5.77
C GLY A 237 14.42 -13.36 5.08
N ARG A 238 14.36 -14.26 4.09
CA ARG A 238 15.52 -14.65 3.27
C ARG A 238 16.02 -13.50 2.39
N GLU A 239 15.11 -12.71 1.82
CA GLU A 239 15.48 -11.55 1.01
C GLU A 239 16.19 -10.50 1.85
N TRP A 240 15.61 -10.14 3.01
CA TRP A 240 16.18 -9.22 3.98
C TRP A 240 17.58 -9.62 4.41
N ARG A 241 17.78 -10.89 4.77
CA ARG A 241 19.09 -11.39 5.20
C ARG A 241 20.11 -11.38 4.06
N ARG A 242 19.70 -11.76 2.85
CA ARG A 242 20.56 -11.65 1.66
C ARG A 242 20.97 -10.20 1.40
N TRP A 243 20.04 -9.27 1.55
CA TRP A 243 20.32 -7.85 1.40
C TRP A 243 21.31 -7.39 2.48
N LEU A 244 21.11 -7.74 3.76
CA LEU A 244 22.03 -7.40 4.86
C LEU A 244 23.48 -7.89 4.61
N GLU A 245 23.62 -9.06 4.00
CA GLU A 245 24.91 -9.70 3.69
C GLU A 245 25.58 -9.16 2.41
N SER A 246 24.85 -8.41 1.57
CA SER A 246 25.43 -7.77 0.39
C SER A 246 26.47 -6.70 0.77
N ASP A 247 27.42 -6.46 -0.12
CA ASP A 247 28.35 -5.35 0.01
C ASP A 247 27.69 -4.08 -0.54
N PRO A 248 27.41 -3.05 0.27
CA PRO A 248 26.79 -1.82 -0.20
C PRO A 248 27.65 -1.05 -1.21
N ALA A 249 28.94 -1.38 -1.36
CA ALA A 249 29.81 -0.82 -2.38
C ALA A 249 29.67 -1.51 -3.75
N VAL A 250 29.09 -2.72 -3.79
CA VAL A 250 28.84 -3.45 -5.04
C VAL A 250 27.45 -3.09 -5.54
N VAL A 251 27.43 -2.28 -6.60
CA VAL A 251 26.21 -1.90 -7.30
C VAL A 251 25.95 -2.97 -8.36
N GLU A 252 24.82 -3.65 -8.29
CA GLU A 252 24.37 -4.52 -9.39
C GLU A 252 24.18 -3.66 -10.66
N PRO A 253 24.37 -4.19 -11.88
CA PRO A 253 24.37 -3.40 -13.12
C PRO A 253 23.15 -2.51 -13.41
N ASP A 254 22.07 -2.66 -12.65
CA ASP A 254 20.80 -1.94 -12.81
C ASP A 254 20.26 -1.31 -11.50
N GLU A 255 21.13 -1.17 -10.49
CA GLU A 255 20.83 -0.48 -9.24
C GLU A 255 21.37 0.97 -9.27
N PRO A 256 20.69 1.92 -8.61
CA PRO A 256 21.14 3.30 -8.57
C PRO A 256 22.50 3.41 -7.87
N PRO A 257 23.38 4.34 -8.30
CA PRO A 257 24.67 4.51 -7.67
C PRO A 257 24.54 4.99 -6.22
N PRO A 258 25.54 4.71 -5.35
CA PRO A 258 25.56 5.18 -3.98
C PRO A 258 25.50 6.71 -3.91
N VAL A 259 24.77 7.22 -2.92
CA VAL A 259 24.65 8.66 -2.72
C VAL A 259 25.93 9.25 -2.14
N ILE A 260 26.32 10.39 -2.71
CA ILE A 260 27.41 11.23 -2.20
C ILE A 260 26.81 12.29 -1.30
N LEU A 261 26.85 12.08 0.01
CA LEU A 261 26.35 13.08 0.96
C LEU A 261 27.27 14.27 1.04
N GLY A 262 26.68 15.46 1.12
CA GLY A 262 27.41 16.69 1.39
C GLY A 262 28.13 16.67 2.74
N GLU A 263 29.42 16.99 2.70
CA GLU A 263 30.30 17.02 3.88
C GLU A 263 31.02 18.36 4.01
N THR A 264 31.18 19.09 2.91
CA THR A 264 32.01 20.30 2.82
C THR A 264 31.20 21.56 2.51
N ALA A 265 31.74 22.72 2.88
CA ALA A 265 31.15 24.00 2.53
C ALA A 265 31.10 24.23 1.01
N ALA A 266 32.10 23.74 0.26
CA ALA A 266 32.13 23.86 -1.20
C ALA A 266 30.97 23.10 -1.86
N GLU A 267 30.65 21.90 -1.39
CA GLU A 267 29.51 21.11 -1.88
C GLU A 267 28.16 21.78 -1.58
N ARG A 268 28.02 22.36 -0.39
CA ARG A 268 26.84 23.15 -0.06
C ARG A 268 26.68 24.34 -1.02
N VAL A 269 27.78 25.05 -1.30
CA VAL A 269 27.79 26.16 -2.26
C VAL A 269 27.43 25.67 -3.66
N LEU A 270 27.95 24.51 -4.10
CA LEU A 270 27.62 23.93 -5.41
C LEU A 270 26.11 23.73 -5.56
N LEU A 271 25.45 23.09 -4.58
CA LEU A 271 24.01 22.81 -4.63
C LEU A 271 23.18 24.11 -4.58
N GLU A 272 23.52 25.03 -3.69
CA GLU A 272 22.88 26.35 -3.58
C GLU A 272 23.05 27.19 -4.86
N ALA A 273 24.23 27.15 -5.47
CA ALA A 273 24.53 27.87 -6.71
C ALA A 273 23.75 27.30 -7.89
N ALA A 274 23.73 25.97 -8.05
CA ALA A 274 22.95 25.30 -9.09
C ALA A 274 21.44 25.59 -8.95
N GLN A 275 20.90 25.55 -7.73
CA GLN A 275 19.50 25.88 -7.45
C GLN A 275 19.14 27.32 -7.89
N ARG A 276 20.07 28.27 -7.71
CA ARG A 276 19.90 29.66 -8.15
C ARG A 276 20.25 29.92 -9.62
N GLY A 277 20.87 28.97 -10.31
CA GLY A 277 21.43 29.16 -11.66
C GLY A 277 22.71 29.99 -11.70
N ASP A 278 23.45 30.07 -10.59
CA ASP A 278 24.72 30.79 -10.49
C ASP A 278 25.87 29.92 -11.01
N THR A 279 26.03 29.90 -12.33
CA THR A 279 27.09 29.11 -13.00
C THR A 279 28.49 29.45 -12.49
N PRO A 280 28.91 30.72 -12.36
CA PRO A 280 30.23 31.05 -11.81
C PRO A 280 30.47 30.49 -10.40
N ALA A 281 29.51 30.60 -9.48
CA ALA A 281 29.66 30.06 -8.14
C ALA A 281 29.71 28.52 -8.13
N ALA A 282 28.90 27.87 -8.97
CA ALA A 282 28.93 26.41 -9.12
C ALA A 282 30.31 25.92 -9.62
N MET A 283 30.88 26.59 -10.63
CA MET A 283 32.21 26.25 -11.15
C MET A 283 33.32 26.54 -10.13
N ALA A 284 33.21 27.62 -9.37
CA ALA A 284 34.16 27.93 -8.30
C ALA A 284 34.12 26.87 -7.18
N ALA A 285 32.93 26.37 -6.83
CA ALA A 285 32.77 25.29 -5.86
C ALA A 285 33.42 23.99 -6.34
N LEU A 286 33.22 23.60 -7.61
CA LEU A 286 33.88 22.43 -8.21
C LEU A 286 35.41 22.60 -8.22
N ALA A 287 35.92 23.77 -8.60
CA ALA A 287 37.35 24.08 -8.52
C ALA A 287 37.89 24.04 -7.08
N GLY A 288 37.03 24.32 -6.10
CA GLY A 288 37.29 24.20 -4.66
C GLY A 288 37.21 22.77 -4.11
N GLY A 289 37.02 21.76 -4.98
CA GLY A 289 36.99 20.35 -4.60
C GLY A 289 35.61 19.79 -4.27
N ALA A 290 34.52 20.51 -4.60
CA ALA A 290 33.18 19.95 -4.46
C ALA A 290 33.00 18.72 -5.37
N ARG A 291 32.42 17.64 -4.83
CA ARG A 291 32.03 16.48 -5.63
C ARG A 291 30.79 16.85 -6.47
N PRO A 292 30.77 16.53 -7.78
CA PRO A 292 29.72 17.02 -8.68
C PRO A 292 28.33 16.43 -8.42
N ASP A 293 28.26 15.14 -8.08
CA ASP A 293 27.02 14.40 -7.82
C ASP A 293 26.61 14.42 -6.34
N VAL A 294 27.10 15.40 -5.59
CA VAL A 294 26.76 15.57 -4.18
C VAL A 294 25.29 15.92 -4.01
N VAL A 295 24.69 15.41 -2.93
CA VAL A 295 23.31 15.71 -2.52
C VAL A 295 23.27 16.37 -1.16
N TRP A 296 22.10 16.91 -0.80
CA TRP A 296 21.88 17.51 0.51
C TRP A 296 22.08 16.50 1.64
N ASN A 297 22.92 16.84 2.60
CA ASN A 297 23.00 16.12 3.87
C ASN A 297 21.72 16.38 4.70
N PRO A 298 21.09 15.37 5.33
CA PRO A 298 19.91 15.57 6.18
C PRO A 298 20.07 16.63 7.27
N GLU A 299 21.26 16.81 7.82
CA GLU A 299 21.53 17.88 8.79
C GLU A 299 21.40 19.28 8.18
N TRP A 300 21.72 19.41 6.89
CA TRP A 300 21.52 20.66 6.14
C TRP A 300 20.04 20.88 5.82
N ILE A 301 19.29 19.80 5.56
CA ILE A 301 17.84 19.85 5.26
C ILE A 301 17.01 20.15 6.49
N ARG A 302 17.34 19.59 7.66
CA ARG A 302 16.57 19.76 8.93
C ARG A 302 16.34 21.22 9.34
N ASN A 303 17.19 22.13 8.84
CA ASN A 303 17.10 23.57 9.12
C ASN A 303 16.48 24.38 7.96
N ARG A 304 15.91 23.72 6.95
CA ARG A 304 15.23 24.33 5.80
C ARG A 304 13.71 24.30 5.97
N PRO A 305 12.97 25.21 5.30
CA PRO A 305 11.52 25.15 5.24
C PRO A 305 11.01 23.81 4.71
N SER A 306 9.78 23.41 5.09
CA SER A 306 9.15 22.13 4.71
C SER A 306 9.07 21.87 3.21
N SER A 307 9.13 22.89 2.36
CA SER A 307 9.18 22.77 0.90
C SER A 307 10.49 22.18 0.35
N ALA A 308 11.48 21.91 1.20
CA ALA A 308 12.75 21.28 0.84
C ALA A 308 12.67 19.73 0.76
N SER A 309 11.51 19.12 1.00
CA SER A 309 11.32 17.67 0.85
C SER A 309 11.55 17.18 -0.59
N ASP A 310 11.24 18.00 -1.59
CA ASP A 310 11.41 17.70 -3.02
C ASP A 310 12.88 17.73 -3.50
N ASP A 311 13.81 18.12 -2.63
CA ASP A 311 15.25 18.22 -2.94
C ASP A 311 16.03 16.98 -2.51
N GLU A 312 15.34 15.94 -2.03
CA GLU A 312 15.99 14.69 -1.70
C GLU A 312 16.66 14.05 -2.92
N PHE A 313 17.92 13.65 -2.75
CA PHE A 313 18.80 13.16 -3.82
C PHE A 313 19.03 14.13 -5.00
N ALA A 314 18.55 15.38 -4.91
CA ALA A 314 18.81 16.38 -5.93
C ALA A 314 20.30 16.74 -5.95
N THR A 315 20.87 16.75 -7.16
CA THR A 315 22.25 17.15 -7.42
C THR A 315 22.27 18.50 -8.13
N ALA A 316 23.45 19.05 -8.35
CA ALA A 316 23.61 20.25 -9.17
C ALA A 316 23.03 20.06 -10.58
N VAL A 317 23.11 18.85 -11.15
CA VAL A 317 22.56 18.52 -12.47
C VAL A 317 21.04 18.64 -12.46
N THR A 318 20.36 18.04 -11.48
CA THR A 318 18.90 18.05 -11.44
C THR A 318 18.35 19.45 -11.21
N PHE A 319 19.02 20.28 -10.38
CA PHE A 319 18.70 21.71 -10.26
C PHE A 319 18.86 22.49 -11.57
N ALA A 320 19.92 22.22 -12.34
CA ALA A 320 20.11 22.85 -13.64
C ALA A 320 19.03 22.40 -14.65
N VAL A 321 18.66 21.12 -14.64
CA VAL A 321 17.57 20.56 -15.47
C VAL A 321 16.22 21.22 -15.16
N ARG A 322 15.86 21.39 -13.88
CA ARG A 322 14.64 22.14 -13.45
C ARG A 322 14.53 23.53 -14.06
N ARG A 323 15.68 24.14 -14.37
CA ARG A 323 15.79 25.50 -14.90
C ARG A 323 15.93 25.55 -16.42
N ASN A 324 15.93 24.40 -17.09
CA ASN A 324 16.26 24.28 -18.52
C ASN A 324 17.66 24.79 -18.88
N ASP A 325 18.60 24.80 -17.92
CA ASP A 325 19.96 25.30 -18.11
C ASP A 325 20.89 24.19 -18.59
N THR A 326 20.71 23.77 -19.84
CA THR A 326 21.55 22.76 -20.49
C THR A 326 23.03 23.16 -20.54
N SER A 327 23.32 24.47 -20.55
CA SER A 327 24.69 24.99 -20.53
C SER A 327 25.38 24.74 -19.19
N LEU A 328 24.68 24.92 -18.07
CA LEU A 328 25.20 24.53 -16.76
C LEU A 328 25.36 23.01 -16.67
N VAL A 329 24.39 22.23 -17.15
CA VAL A 329 24.53 20.76 -17.19
C VAL A 329 25.79 20.34 -17.95
N GLU A 330 26.07 20.89 -19.14
CA GLU A 330 27.31 20.57 -19.88
C GLU A 330 28.58 20.83 -19.08
N ARG A 331 28.62 21.94 -18.35
CA ARG A 331 29.78 22.28 -17.52
C ARG A 331 29.93 21.33 -16.33
N LEU A 332 28.81 20.94 -15.71
CA LEU A 332 28.82 19.95 -14.62
C LEU A 332 29.32 18.59 -15.13
N LEU A 333 28.83 18.13 -16.29
CA LEU A 333 29.29 16.89 -16.93
C LEU A 333 30.80 16.93 -17.25
N ALA A 334 31.31 18.08 -17.71
CA ALA A 334 32.74 18.27 -17.95
C ALA A 334 33.61 18.16 -16.67
N HIS A 335 32.99 18.29 -15.49
CA HIS A 335 33.63 18.09 -14.19
C HIS A 335 33.29 16.73 -13.56
N GLY A 336 32.76 15.79 -14.34
CA GLY A 336 32.49 14.42 -13.90
C GLY A 336 31.15 14.21 -13.22
N ALA A 337 30.19 15.14 -13.37
CA ALA A 337 28.81 14.87 -12.97
C ALA A 337 28.19 13.78 -13.83
N SER A 338 27.26 13.02 -13.25
CA SER A 338 26.46 12.01 -13.94
C SER A 338 25.05 12.51 -14.25
N LEU A 339 24.47 12.02 -15.35
CA LEU A 339 23.04 12.16 -15.64
C LEU A 339 22.20 11.08 -14.94
N ASP A 340 22.86 9.98 -14.56
CA ASP A 340 22.25 8.75 -14.06
C ASP A 340 22.64 8.56 -12.59
N THR A 341 22.27 9.54 -11.75
CA THR A 341 22.35 9.41 -10.29
C THR A 341 21.09 8.71 -9.76
N ARG A 342 20.94 8.56 -8.44
CA ARG A 342 19.70 7.98 -7.91
C ARG A 342 18.46 8.79 -8.30
N HIS A 343 18.54 10.13 -8.31
CA HIS A 343 17.49 10.97 -8.87
C HIS A 343 17.81 11.30 -10.34
N LEU A 344 17.29 10.48 -11.25
CA LEU A 344 17.61 10.55 -12.68
C LEU A 344 17.34 11.95 -13.25
N ALA A 345 18.28 12.45 -14.07
CA ALA A 345 18.10 13.72 -14.76
C ALA A 345 16.87 13.71 -15.68
N ILE A 346 16.56 12.56 -16.32
CA ILE A 346 15.34 12.36 -17.12
C ILE A 346 14.09 12.42 -16.24
N ALA A 347 14.08 11.79 -15.06
CA ALA A 347 12.95 11.86 -14.12
C ALA A 347 12.65 13.31 -13.70
N GLU A 348 13.68 14.11 -13.45
CA GLU A 348 13.49 15.54 -13.18
C GLU A 348 12.97 16.31 -14.41
N ALA A 349 13.48 15.98 -15.59
CA ALA A 349 13.10 16.65 -16.83
C ALA A 349 11.64 16.41 -17.19
N VAL A 350 11.14 15.17 -17.08
CA VAL A 350 9.75 14.83 -17.41
C VAL A 350 8.75 15.53 -16.49
N SER A 351 9.12 15.75 -15.22
CA SER A 351 8.23 16.37 -14.24
C SER A 351 8.21 17.89 -14.32
N ARG A 352 9.33 18.54 -14.67
CA ARG A 352 9.47 20.01 -14.51
C ARG A 352 10.10 20.77 -15.68
N ALA A 353 10.84 20.11 -16.56
CA ALA A 353 11.59 20.78 -17.63
C ALA A 353 10.80 20.87 -18.95
N SER A 354 11.38 21.55 -19.93
CA SER A 354 10.86 21.65 -21.29
C SER A 354 11.18 20.40 -22.10
N VAL A 355 10.40 20.18 -23.17
CA VAL A 355 10.65 19.11 -24.15
C VAL A 355 12.05 19.22 -24.78
N ASP A 356 12.58 20.43 -24.97
CA ASP A 356 13.92 20.63 -25.53
C ASP A 356 15.04 20.18 -24.59
N THR A 357 14.89 20.45 -23.29
CA THR A 357 15.81 19.94 -22.27
C THR A 357 15.75 18.42 -22.21
N LEU A 358 14.55 17.83 -22.26
CA LEU A 358 14.38 16.37 -22.30
C LEU A 358 15.06 15.74 -23.53
N ARG A 359 14.80 16.27 -24.74
CA ARG A 359 15.46 15.82 -25.98
C ARG A 359 16.96 15.97 -25.92
N TRP A 360 17.44 17.05 -25.30
CA TRP A 360 18.86 17.29 -25.13
C TRP A 360 19.49 16.24 -24.19
N LEU A 361 18.86 15.92 -23.06
CA LEU A 361 19.31 14.87 -22.14
C LEU A 361 19.34 13.50 -22.81
N CYS A 362 18.29 13.15 -23.57
CA CYS A 362 18.24 11.89 -24.31
C CYS A 362 19.40 11.78 -25.33
N ARG A 363 19.70 12.86 -26.05
CA ARG A 363 20.87 12.91 -26.97
C ARG A 363 22.21 12.80 -26.26
N LYS A 364 22.30 13.16 -24.98
CA LYS A 364 23.49 12.96 -24.15
C LYS A 364 23.60 11.54 -23.59
N GLY A 365 22.63 10.67 -23.90
CA GLY A 365 22.61 9.28 -23.44
C GLY A 365 22.17 9.13 -21.99
N ALA A 366 21.39 10.08 -21.46
CA ALA A 366 20.78 9.92 -20.15
C ALA A 366 19.86 8.69 -20.13
N ARG A 367 19.87 7.95 -19.04
CA ARG A 367 19.00 6.79 -18.82
C ARG A 367 17.53 7.22 -18.83
N VAL A 368 16.74 6.57 -19.68
CA VAL A 368 15.31 6.89 -19.87
C VAL A 368 14.36 6.00 -19.07
N ASP A 369 14.80 4.79 -18.71
CA ASP A 369 14.08 3.88 -17.82
C ASP A 369 14.51 4.10 -16.37
N GLY A 370 13.62 3.79 -15.43
CA GLY A 370 13.96 3.82 -14.00
C GLY A 370 14.92 2.70 -13.61
N TRP A 371 15.46 2.77 -12.40
CA TRP A 371 16.30 1.71 -11.84
C TRP A 371 15.50 0.45 -11.52
N LYS A 372 16.19 -0.67 -11.34
CA LYS A 372 15.56 -1.92 -10.90
C LYS A 372 14.87 -1.73 -9.54
N ASN A 373 13.58 -2.09 -9.48
CA ASN A 373 12.70 -1.89 -8.31
C ASN A 373 12.43 -0.42 -7.95
N GLU A 374 12.74 0.52 -8.85
CA GLU A 374 12.24 1.87 -8.70
C GLU A 374 10.73 1.88 -8.94
N ARG A 375 10.00 2.47 -7.98
CA ARG A 375 8.53 2.48 -8.00
C ARG A 375 7.96 3.22 -9.20
N TYR A 376 8.58 4.33 -9.58
CA TYR A 376 8.14 5.17 -10.70
C TYR A 376 9.31 5.40 -11.65
N TRP A 377 9.11 5.03 -12.91
CA TRP A 377 10.06 5.31 -13.98
C TRP A 377 9.74 6.67 -14.60
N PRO A 378 10.66 7.28 -15.37
CA PRO A 378 10.38 8.57 -16.00
C PRO A 378 9.09 8.60 -16.83
N ILE A 379 8.75 7.52 -17.55
CA ILE A 379 7.47 7.43 -18.28
C ILE A 379 6.24 7.46 -17.34
N HIS A 380 6.34 6.84 -16.16
CA HIS A 380 5.32 6.87 -15.11
C HIS A 380 5.14 8.29 -14.54
N LEU A 381 6.25 8.98 -14.27
CA LEU A 381 6.25 10.35 -13.75
C LEU A 381 5.67 11.35 -14.76
N LEU A 382 5.94 11.15 -16.06
CA LEU A 382 5.31 11.94 -17.12
C LEU A 382 3.78 11.83 -17.03
N MET A 383 3.24 10.63 -16.84
CA MET A 383 1.80 10.43 -16.75
C MET A 383 1.22 10.98 -15.44
N THR A 384 1.78 10.67 -14.27
CA THR A 384 1.13 11.03 -13.00
C THR A 384 1.44 12.41 -12.47
N GLN A 385 2.56 13.01 -12.87
CA GLN A 385 2.93 14.34 -12.41
C GLN A 385 2.73 15.39 -13.50
N ARG A 386 3.09 15.08 -14.76
CA ARG A 386 3.11 16.07 -15.83
C ARG A 386 1.77 16.21 -16.55
N GLN A 387 1.01 15.12 -16.72
CA GLN A 387 -0.27 15.14 -17.46
C GLN A 387 -1.30 16.10 -16.86
N ARG A 388 -1.37 16.23 -15.52
CA ARG A 388 -2.28 17.17 -14.86
C ARG A 388 -1.97 18.65 -15.13
N LEU A 389 -0.80 18.95 -15.69
CA LEU A 389 -0.35 20.30 -16.03
C LEU A 389 -0.58 20.65 -17.51
N VAL A 390 -1.35 19.81 -18.21
CA VAL A 390 -1.67 19.98 -19.63
C VAL A 390 -2.94 20.81 -19.78
N ALA A 391 -2.84 21.97 -20.43
CA ALA A 391 -3.99 22.77 -20.86
C ALA A 391 -3.68 23.53 -22.17
N ALA A 392 -4.62 24.32 -22.71
CA ALA A 392 -4.33 25.12 -23.90
C ALA A 392 -3.44 26.33 -23.59
N ASN A 393 -3.57 26.90 -22.38
CA ASN A 393 -2.79 28.03 -21.89
C ASN A 393 -2.73 28.04 -20.34
N PRO A 394 -1.83 28.84 -19.72
CA PRO A 394 -1.69 28.88 -18.27
C PRO A 394 -2.93 29.38 -17.51
N GLU A 395 -3.74 30.27 -18.10
CA GLU A 395 -4.95 30.80 -17.44
C GLU A 395 -6.02 29.71 -17.30
N GLU A 396 -6.16 28.87 -18.32
CA GLU A 396 -7.04 27.69 -18.27
C GLU A 396 -6.56 26.66 -17.25
N LEU A 397 -5.25 26.39 -17.20
CA LEU A 397 -4.67 25.49 -16.20
C LEU A 397 -4.89 26.04 -14.78
N GLU A 398 -4.71 27.34 -14.58
CA GLU A 398 -4.95 27.99 -13.29
C GLU A 398 -6.40 27.81 -12.83
N LEU A 399 -7.37 27.97 -13.73
CA LEU A 399 -8.79 27.74 -13.41
C LEU A 399 -9.05 26.28 -13.01
N GLN A 400 -8.53 25.32 -13.78
CA GLN A 400 -8.67 23.89 -13.51
C GLN A 400 -8.06 23.51 -12.15
N LEU A 401 -6.83 23.96 -11.87
CA LEU A 401 -6.15 23.66 -10.61
C LEU A 401 -6.82 24.36 -9.42
N ARG A 402 -7.42 25.55 -9.60
CA ARG A 402 -8.18 26.22 -8.54
C ARG A 402 -9.43 25.43 -8.14
N GLU A 403 -10.10 24.81 -9.12
CA GLU A 403 -11.21 23.89 -8.88
C GLU A 403 -10.71 22.60 -8.20
N GLU A 404 -9.65 21.97 -8.71
CA GLU A 404 -9.05 20.74 -8.15
C GLU A 404 -8.62 20.94 -6.68
N TYR A 405 -8.01 22.08 -6.37
CA TYR A 405 -7.58 22.43 -5.01
C TYR A 405 -8.72 22.92 -4.11
N GLY A 406 -9.93 23.10 -4.66
CA GLY A 406 -11.08 23.63 -3.94
C GLY A 406 -10.82 25.02 -3.36
N LEU A 407 -10.05 25.85 -4.09
CA LEU A 407 -9.69 27.21 -3.68
C LEU A 407 -10.87 28.19 -3.78
N ASP A 408 -11.80 27.91 -4.70
CA ASP A 408 -13.00 28.72 -4.97
C ASP A 408 -14.29 27.99 -4.54
N SER A 409 -14.21 27.06 -3.58
CA SER A 409 -15.40 26.34 -3.07
C SER A 409 -16.28 27.23 -2.18
N ASP A 410 -17.57 27.32 -2.52
CA ASP A 410 -18.59 28.05 -1.75
C ASP A 410 -19.05 27.31 -0.48
N GLU A 411 -18.61 26.06 -0.28
CA GLU A 411 -19.05 25.21 0.84
C GLU A 411 -18.26 25.45 2.14
N MET A 412 -17.19 26.26 2.09
CA MET A 412 -16.30 26.52 3.22
C MET A 412 -16.59 27.86 3.91
N ASP A 413 -16.43 27.92 5.23
CA ASP A 413 -16.40 29.18 5.94
C ASP A 413 -15.17 30.03 5.57
N ALA A 414 -15.26 31.34 5.80
CA ALA A 414 -14.26 32.30 5.36
C ALA A 414 -12.86 32.09 5.99
N GLU A 415 -12.78 31.57 7.22
CA GLU A 415 -11.52 31.35 7.93
C GLU A 415 -10.80 30.13 7.35
N THR A 416 -11.52 29.02 7.17
CA THR A 416 -10.99 27.81 6.55
C THR A 416 -10.58 28.06 5.09
N ALA A 417 -11.37 28.84 4.34
CA ALA A 417 -11.04 29.24 2.97
C ALA A 417 -9.79 30.15 2.89
N ALA A 418 -9.53 30.99 3.90
CA ALA A 418 -8.34 31.82 3.96
C ALA A 418 -7.08 30.99 4.26
N LEU A 419 -7.15 30.10 5.25
CA LEU A 419 -6.05 29.19 5.60
C LEU A 419 -5.69 28.26 4.43
N ARG A 420 -6.69 27.72 3.73
CA ARG A 420 -6.48 26.88 2.55
C ARG A 420 -5.79 27.65 1.43
N ARG A 421 -6.21 28.89 1.14
CA ARG A 421 -5.54 29.76 0.16
C ARG A 421 -4.10 30.06 0.56
N GLU A 422 -3.84 30.43 1.81
CA GLU A 422 -2.48 30.68 2.29
C GLU A 422 -1.56 29.47 2.07
N ALA A 423 -2.07 28.26 2.30
CA ALA A 423 -1.31 27.02 2.12
C ALA A 423 -1.13 26.60 0.65
N LEU A 424 -2.16 26.73 -0.18
CA LEU A 424 -2.19 26.11 -1.52
C LEU A 424 -1.89 27.10 -2.67
N GLU A 425 -2.03 28.41 -2.48
CA GLU A 425 -1.74 29.41 -3.51
C GLU A 425 -0.28 29.31 -4.01
N PRO A 426 0.76 29.11 -3.16
CA PRO A 426 2.11 28.91 -3.65
C PRO A 426 2.28 27.64 -4.51
N LEU A 427 1.53 26.57 -4.20
CA LEU A 427 1.54 25.32 -4.96
C LEU A 427 0.85 25.50 -6.32
N LEU A 428 -0.29 26.20 -6.34
CA LEU A 428 -0.98 26.60 -7.58
C LEU A 428 -0.03 27.37 -8.49
N GLN A 429 0.59 28.44 -7.98
CA GLN A 429 1.49 29.28 -8.79
C GLN A 429 2.73 28.50 -9.28
N ARG A 430 3.23 27.55 -8.48
CA ARG A 430 4.30 26.64 -8.90
C ARG A 430 3.87 25.76 -10.08
N ASP A 431 2.67 25.18 -9.99
CA ASP A 431 2.18 24.22 -10.97
C ASP A 431 1.72 24.90 -12.27
N VAL A 432 1.08 26.07 -12.18
CA VAL A 432 0.77 26.94 -13.33
C VAL A 432 2.05 27.35 -14.06
N LYS A 433 3.11 27.68 -13.33
CA LYS A 433 4.43 27.96 -13.94
C LYS A 433 5.03 26.75 -14.66
N ALA A 434 4.68 25.54 -14.24
CA ALA A 434 5.12 24.29 -14.83
C ALA A 434 4.20 23.80 -15.98
N PHE A 435 3.24 24.63 -16.42
CA PHE A 435 2.34 24.42 -17.56
C PHE A 435 3.03 23.83 -18.79
N ILE A 436 2.33 22.92 -19.47
CA ILE A 436 2.70 22.44 -20.80
C ILE A 436 1.48 22.29 -21.71
N THR A 437 1.70 22.31 -23.02
CA THR A 437 0.64 22.04 -24.00
C THR A 437 0.46 20.54 -24.21
N GLN A 438 -0.69 20.12 -24.76
CA GLN A 438 -0.90 18.73 -25.19
C GLN A 438 0.16 18.30 -26.21
N GLN A 439 0.57 19.21 -27.11
CA GLN A 439 1.61 18.92 -28.09
C GLN A 439 2.96 18.64 -27.42
N ASP A 440 3.35 19.44 -26.43
CA ASP A 440 4.60 19.25 -25.70
C ASP A 440 4.57 17.95 -24.88
N TYR A 441 3.45 17.65 -24.22
CA TYR A 441 3.26 16.40 -23.47
C TYR A 441 3.47 15.16 -24.37
N LEU A 442 2.78 15.12 -25.51
CA LEU A 442 2.90 14.01 -26.47
C LEU A 442 4.32 13.94 -27.05
N ALA A 443 4.95 15.09 -27.32
CA ALA A 443 6.33 15.15 -27.80
C ALA A 443 7.34 14.66 -26.74
N MET A 444 7.09 14.89 -25.46
CA MET A 444 7.89 14.33 -24.37
C MET A 444 7.75 12.81 -24.30
N LEU A 445 6.54 12.28 -24.42
CA LEU A 445 6.28 10.83 -24.46
C LEU A 445 6.99 10.19 -25.66
N GLU A 446 6.84 10.75 -26.86
CA GLU A 446 7.54 10.26 -28.06
C GLU A 446 9.06 10.32 -27.88
N THR A 447 9.60 11.41 -27.31
CA THR A 447 11.06 11.54 -27.08
C THR A 447 11.59 10.43 -26.17
N LEU A 448 10.88 10.07 -25.10
CA LEU A 448 11.28 8.97 -24.21
C LEU A 448 11.31 7.64 -24.95
N LEU A 449 10.24 7.33 -25.69
CA LEU A 449 10.08 6.06 -26.41
C LEU A 449 11.09 5.93 -27.57
N GLU A 450 11.32 7.01 -28.33
CA GLU A 450 12.38 7.08 -29.36
C GLU A 450 13.76 6.81 -28.80
N SER A 451 13.97 7.18 -27.54
CA SER A 451 15.24 7.02 -26.82
C SER A 451 15.35 5.66 -26.11
N GLY A 452 14.38 4.77 -26.30
CA GLY A 452 14.41 3.40 -25.81
C GLY A 452 13.69 3.15 -24.50
N ALA A 453 12.86 4.08 -24.01
CA ALA A 453 12.03 3.83 -22.83
C ALA A 453 11.08 2.66 -23.08
N ALA A 454 10.92 1.77 -22.10
CA ALA A 454 10.06 0.61 -22.25
C ALA A 454 8.57 1.04 -22.28
N PRO A 455 7.83 0.77 -23.38
CA PRO A 455 6.43 1.17 -23.50
C PRO A 455 5.51 0.41 -22.52
N ASP A 456 5.89 -0.83 -22.18
CA ASP A 456 5.22 -1.70 -21.21
C ASP A 456 5.93 -1.71 -19.85
N ALA A 457 6.64 -0.63 -19.49
CA ALA A 457 7.19 -0.50 -18.15
C ALA A 457 6.07 -0.75 -17.11
N PRO A 458 6.23 -1.75 -16.22
CA PRO A 458 5.22 -2.04 -15.22
C PRO A 458 5.34 -1.06 -14.05
N TRP A 459 4.19 -0.61 -13.57
CA TRP A 459 4.03 0.10 -12.32
C TRP A 459 4.26 -0.85 -11.13
N ASP A 460 4.32 -0.35 -9.89
CA ASP A 460 4.47 -1.19 -8.68
C ASP A 460 3.41 -2.30 -8.52
N ASN A 461 2.20 -2.07 -9.03
CA ASN A 461 1.09 -3.03 -9.07
C ASN A 461 1.06 -3.88 -10.36
N GLY A 462 2.07 -3.73 -11.22
CA GLY A 462 2.26 -4.40 -12.49
C GLY A 462 1.34 -3.97 -13.64
N THR A 463 0.57 -2.88 -13.48
CA THR A 463 -0.16 -2.25 -14.60
C THR A 463 0.79 -1.46 -15.50
N THR A 464 0.46 -1.29 -16.78
CA THR A 464 1.28 -0.53 -17.74
C THR A 464 0.68 0.83 -18.07
N MET A 465 1.45 1.69 -18.75
CA MET A 465 0.98 3.01 -19.16
C MET A 465 -0.21 2.99 -20.11
N LEU A 466 -0.29 1.97 -20.96
CA LEU A 466 -1.39 1.83 -21.89
C LEU A 466 -2.75 1.74 -21.19
N MET A 467 -2.80 1.11 -20.00
CA MET A 467 -4.03 0.90 -19.20
C MET A 467 -4.64 2.19 -18.64
N TRP A 468 -3.85 3.27 -18.56
CA TRP A 468 -4.27 4.55 -17.97
C TRP A 468 -4.25 5.72 -18.98
N SER A 469 -3.75 5.46 -20.19
CA SER A 469 -3.52 6.48 -21.20
C SER A 469 -4.80 6.98 -21.90
N GLY A 470 -4.79 8.26 -22.28
CA GLY A 470 -5.78 8.82 -23.23
C GLY A 470 -5.52 8.34 -24.67
N PRO A 471 -6.44 8.62 -25.61
CA PRO A 471 -6.39 8.03 -26.96
C PRO A 471 -5.12 8.41 -27.75
N GLU A 472 -4.62 9.64 -27.64
CA GLU A 472 -3.40 10.07 -28.32
C GLU A 472 -2.16 9.38 -27.73
N SER A 473 -2.06 9.33 -26.39
CA SER A 473 -0.97 8.62 -25.70
C SER A 473 -1.00 7.12 -25.99
N ALA A 474 -2.18 6.49 -26.00
CA ALA A 474 -2.35 5.09 -26.36
C ALA A 474 -1.83 4.83 -27.78
N ARG A 475 -2.20 5.67 -28.76
CA ARG A 475 -1.70 5.56 -30.14
C ARG A 475 -0.18 5.68 -30.22
N ILE A 476 0.43 6.53 -29.40
CA ILE A 476 1.90 6.65 -29.34
C ILE A 476 2.51 5.38 -28.74
N LEU A 477 2.06 4.95 -27.56
CA LEU A 477 2.56 3.77 -26.87
C LEU A 477 2.50 2.52 -27.77
N LEU A 478 1.35 2.29 -28.42
CA LEU A 478 1.16 1.17 -29.35
C LEU A 478 2.08 1.24 -30.57
N ARG A 479 2.32 2.43 -31.11
CA ARG A 479 3.26 2.64 -32.23
C ARG A 479 4.69 2.24 -31.87
N TYR A 480 5.07 2.43 -30.60
CA TYR A 480 6.37 2.05 -30.06
C TYR A 480 6.40 0.64 -29.46
N GLY A 481 5.33 -0.15 -29.65
CA GLY A 481 5.32 -1.58 -29.33
C GLY A 481 4.74 -1.95 -27.97
N ALA A 482 3.96 -1.07 -27.32
CA ALA A 482 3.16 -1.47 -26.17
C ALA A 482 2.22 -2.62 -26.55
N ASP A 483 2.13 -3.66 -25.72
CA ASP A 483 1.27 -4.81 -25.97
C ASP A 483 -0.20 -4.48 -25.64
N PRO A 484 -1.10 -4.44 -26.65
CA PRO A 484 -2.53 -4.19 -26.42
C PRO A 484 -3.22 -5.31 -25.62
N ASN A 485 -2.58 -6.47 -25.47
CA ASN A 485 -3.05 -7.62 -24.72
C ASN A 485 -2.21 -7.90 -23.46
N TYR A 486 -1.39 -6.92 -23.01
CA TYR A 486 -0.59 -7.08 -21.79
C TYR A 486 -1.47 -7.50 -20.61
N HIS A 487 -1.06 -8.54 -19.88
CA HIS A 487 -1.75 -8.98 -18.68
C HIS A 487 -1.08 -8.39 -17.43
N ALA A 488 -1.81 -7.51 -16.72
CA ALA A 488 -1.41 -7.09 -15.38
C ALA A 488 -1.32 -8.31 -14.44
N PRO A 489 -0.69 -8.21 -13.25
CA PRO A 489 -0.63 -9.30 -12.28
C PRO A 489 -2.00 -9.87 -11.90
N ASN A 490 -3.06 -9.06 -12.01
CA ASN A 490 -4.42 -9.55 -11.83
C ASN A 490 -4.98 -10.36 -13.01
N GLY A 491 -4.39 -10.22 -14.19
CA GLY A 491 -4.80 -10.84 -15.44
C GLY A 491 -5.53 -9.87 -16.36
N MET A 492 -5.90 -8.67 -15.87
CA MET A 492 -6.62 -7.67 -16.65
C MET A 492 -5.76 -7.12 -17.79
N THR A 493 -6.41 -6.96 -18.96
CA THR A 493 -5.81 -6.37 -20.16
C THR A 493 -6.12 -4.87 -20.27
N PRO A 494 -5.43 -4.09 -21.11
CA PRO A 494 -5.77 -2.68 -21.35
C PRO A 494 -7.25 -2.42 -21.67
N LEU A 495 -7.92 -3.33 -22.38
CA LEU A 495 -9.36 -3.21 -22.66
C LEU A 495 -10.24 -3.35 -21.40
N HIS A 496 -9.81 -4.10 -20.38
CA HIS A 496 -10.53 -4.18 -19.12
C HIS A 496 -10.41 -2.89 -18.29
N PHE A 497 -9.29 -2.17 -18.40
CA PHE A 497 -9.05 -0.93 -17.66
C PHE A 497 -9.64 0.31 -18.35
N THR A 498 -9.87 0.26 -19.66
CA THR A 498 -10.29 1.43 -20.42
C THR A 498 -11.63 1.99 -19.93
N ARG A 499 -11.71 3.31 -19.94
CA ARG A 499 -12.95 4.06 -19.62
C ARG A 499 -13.38 4.95 -20.79
N SER A 500 -12.75 4.78 -21.95
CA SER A 500 -12.94 5.64 -23.12
C SER A 500 -13.24 4.79 -24.34
N ALA A 501 -14.38 5.07 -24.99
CA ALA A 501 -14.73 4.50 -26.29
C ALA A 501 -13.63 4.75 -27.34
N ALA A 502 -13.00 5.93 -27.32
CA ALA A 502 -11.91 6.26 -28.23
C ALA A 502 -10.70 5.34 -28.02
N VAL A 503 -10.28 5.11 -26.77
CA VAL A 503 -9.17 4.19 -26.45
C VAL A 503 -9.53 2.75 -26.81
N ALA A 504 -10.76 2.30 -26.54
CA ALA A 504 -11.21 0.95 -26.92
C ALA A 504 -11.09 0.72 -28.44
N ARG A 505 -11.51 1.69 -29.25
CA ARG A 505 -11.37 1.63 -30.72
C ARG A 505 -9.91 1.52 -31.14
N VAL A 506 -9.02 2.30 -30.52
CA VAL A 506 -7.57 2.25 -30.78
C VAL A 506 -6.99 0.89 -30.45
N LEU A 507 -7.34 0.33 -29.29
CA LEU A 507 -6.83 -0.97 -28.84
C LEU A 507 -7.29 -2.10 -29.76
N VAL A 508 -8.57 -2.15 -30.12
CA VAL A 508 -9.11 -3.19 -31.02
C VAL A 508 -8.54 -3.04 -32.43
N GLU A 509 -8.34 -1.82 -32.93
CA GLU A 509 -7.71 -1.54 -34.24
C GLU A 509 -6.32 -2.19 -34.38
N VAL A 510 -5.57 -2.29 -33.29
CA VAL A 510 -4.23 -2.92 -33.25
C VAL A 510 -4.24 -4.38 -32.78
N GLY A 511 -5.42 -4.99 -32.62
CA GLY A 511 -5.55 -6.41 -32.30
C GLY A 511 -5.70 -6.76 -30.82
N ALA A 512 -6.19 -5.84 -29.98
CA ALA A 512 -6.64 -6.20 -28.64
C ALA A 512 -7.81 -7.19 -28.70
N ASP A 513 -7.77 -8.25 -27.88
CA ASP A 513 -8.85 -9.22 -27.77
C ASP A 513 -10.03 -8.61 -26.99
N VAL A 514 -11.08 -8.23 -27.73
CA VAL A 514 -12.32 -7.66 -27.21
C VAL A 514 -13.09 -8.62 -26.30
N ASN A 515 -12.78 -9.92 -26.35
CA ASN A 515 -13.43 -10.98 -25.57
C ASN A 515 -12.48 -11.67 -24.58
N ALA A 516 -11.32 -11.06 -24.27
CA ALA A 516 -10.37 -11.58 -23.30
C ALA A 516 -11.04 -11.79 -21.94
N LEU A 517 -10.67 -12.86 -21.22
CA LEU A 517 -11.13 -13.12 -19.86
C LEU A 517 -10.03 -12.81 -18.86
N ALA A 518 -10.35 -12.03 -17.81
CA ALA A 518 -9.39 -11.63 -16.79
C ALA A 518 -9.98 -11.48 -15.38
N SER A 519 -9.17 -11.78 -14.35
CA SER A 519 -9.54 -11.63 -12.92
C SER A 519 -9.12 -10.25 -12.40
N PRO A 520 -9.91 -9.59 -11.52
CA PRO A 520 -9.46 -8.36 -10.86
C PRO A 520 -8.53 -8.60 -9.67
N ASN A 521 -8.54 -9.80 -9.06
CA ASN A 521 -7.96 -10.05 -7.74
C ASN A 521 -6.51 -10.57 -7.75
N GLY A 522 -6.00 -11.03 -8.89
CA GLY A 522 -4.60 -11.44 -9.07
C GLY A 522 -4.04 -12.52 -8.18
N ARG A 523 -4.88 -13.14 -7.37
CA ARG A 523 -4.58 -14.42 -6.78
C ARG A 523 -4.86 -15.48 -7.84
N LYS A 524 -3.95 -16.43 -7.98
CA LYS A 524 -4.22 -17.67 -8.72
C LYS A 524 -5.16 -18.57 -7.88
N SER A 525 -6.29 -18.03 -7.42
CA SER A 525 -7.36 -18.87 -6.91
C SER A 525 -8.12 -19.41 -8.11
N GLU A 526 -8.39 -20.71 -8.15
CA GLU A 526 -9.28 -21.32 -9.14
C GLU A 526 -10.73 -20.78 -9.05
N THR A 527 -11.03 -19.96 -8.04
CA THR A 527 -12.36 -19.45 -7.70
C THR A 527 -12.52 -17.94 -7.89
N ASP A 528 -11.53 -17.23 -8.46
CA ASP A 528 -11.69 -15.78 -8.68
C ASP A 528 -12.46 -15.54 -9.99
N PRO A 529 -13.52 -14.70 -9.98
CA PRO A 529 -14.32 -14.45 -11.17
C PRO A 529 -13.49 -13.71 -12.23
N VAL A 530 -13.51 -14.23 -13.46
CA VAL A 530 -12.86 -13.59 -14.62
C VAL A 530 -13.92 -13.02 -15.56
N TYR A 531 -13.82 -11.74 -15.90
CA TYR A 531 -14.80 -11.00 -16.71
C TYR A 531 -14.27 -10.72 -18.11
N THR A 532 -15.16 -10.36 -19.04
CA THR A 532 -14.80 -9.72 -20.32
C THR A 532 -14.76 -8.20 -20.21
N PRO A 533 -14.10 -7.48 -21.16
CA PRO A 533 -14.17 -6.02 -21.22
C PRO A 533 -15.61 -5.48 -21.28
N LEU A 534 -16.50 -6.16 -22.02
CA LEU A 534 -17.92 -5.80 -22.09
C LEU A 534 -18.58 -5.90 -20.71
N GLN A 535 -18.41 -7.02 -20.00
CA GLN A 535 -18.96 -7.21 -18.65
C GLN A 535 -18.40 -6.20 -17.65
N SER A 536 -17.10 -5.89 -17.71
CA SER A 536 -16.49 -4.82 -16.91
C SER A 536 -17.11 -3.45 -17.19
N SER A 537 -17.38 -3.13 -18.46
CA SER A 537 -18.01 -1.86 -18.83
C SER A 537 -19.46 -1.74 -18.35
N LEU A 538 -20.23 -2.85 -18.34
CA LEU A 538 -21.61 -2.86 -17.85
C LEU A 538 -21.68 -2.61 -16.33
N MET A 539 -20.77 -3.18 -15.55
CA MET A 539 -20.68 -2.93 -14.10
C MET A 539 -20.39 -1.46 -13.76
N LEU A 540 -19.74 -0.72 -14.67
CA LEU A 540 -19.39 0.68 -14.48
C LEU A 540 -20.42 1.65 -15.08
N ALA A 541 -21.48 1.13 -15.71
CA ALA A 541 -22.43 1.94 -16.47
C ALA A 541 -23.19 2.97 -15.62
N ASP A 542 -23.44 2.70 -14.34
CA ASP A 542 -24.09 3.67 -13.44
C ASP A 542 -23.24 4.92 -13.21
N LEU A 543 -21.92 4.77 -13.25
CA LEU A 543 -20.98 5.88 -13.03
C LEU A 543 -20.62 6.61 -14.32
N ARG A 544 -20.65 5.92 -15.47
CA ARG A 544 -20.01 6.37 -16.72
C ARG A 544 -20.91 6.32 -17.95
N GLY A 545 -22.13 5.84 -17.83
CA GLY A 545 -23.03 5.58 -18.97
C GLY A 545 -22.63 4.34 -19.78
N THR A 546 -23.34 4.12 -20.88
CA THR A 546 -23.25 2.91 -21.71
C THR A 546 -22.34 3.03 -22.94
N GLU A 547 -21.78 4.21 -23.20
CA GLU A 547 -21.02 4.51 -24.44
C GLU A 547 -19.88 3.51 -24.70
N LEU A 548 -19.15 3.12 -23.64
CA LEU A 548 -18.08 2.13 -23.77
C LEU A 548 -18.64 0.74 -24.11
N ALA A 549 -19.72 0.31 -23.46
CA ALA A 549 -20.36 -0.97 -23.75
C ALA A 549 -20.91 -1.02 -25.18
N GLU A 550 -21.58 0.04 -25.63
CA GLU A 550 -22.02 0.24 -27.02
C GLU A 550 -20.85 0.11 -27.99
N THR A 551 -19.74 0.81 -27.70
CA THR A 551 -18.54 0.76 -28.54
C THR A 551 -17.90 -0.62 -28.57
N LEU A 552 -17.83 -1.34 -27.44
CA LEU A 552 -17.28 -2.69 -27.40
C LEU A 552 -18.13 -3.67 -28.22
N LEU A 553 -19.47 -3.55 -28.18
CA LEU A 553 -20.38 -4.33 -29.03
C LEU A 553 -20.15 -4.02 -30.52
N ASP A 554 -20.05 -2.74 -30.90
CA ASP A 554 -19.72 -2.33 -32.27
C ASP A 554 -18.38 -2.90 -32.76
N LEU A 555 -17.43 -3.07 -31.83
CA LEU A 555 -16.09 -3.63 -32.06
C LEU A 555 -16.06 -5.17 -32.05
N GLY A 556 -17.21 -5.84 -31.86
CA GLY A 556 -17.33 -7.29 -31.93
C GLY A 556 -17.20 -8.01 -30.59
N ALA A 557 -17.42 -7.33 -29.46
CA ALA A 557 -17.65 -8.00 -28.19
C ALA A 557 -18.84 -8.96 -28.32
N ASP A 558 -18.67 -10.20 -27.86
CA ASP A 558 -19.70 -11.23 -27.90
C ASP A 558 -20.59 -11.11 -26.64
N PRO A 559 -21.84 -10.63 -26.77
CA PRO A 559 -22.74 -10.49 -25.62
C PRO A 559 -23.16 -11.84 -25.04
N SER A 560 -22.99 -12.95 -25.77
CA SER A 560 -23.28 -14.30 -25.27
C SER A 560 -22.12 -14.92 -24.49
N LYS A 561 -20.95 -14.27 -24.51
CA LYS A 561 -19.76 -14.75 -23.81
C LYS A 561 -20.02 -14.81 -22.31
N ARG A 562 -19.69 -15.96 -21.71
CA ARG A 562 -19.77 -16.16 -20.27
C ARG A 562 -18.47 -15.72 -19.61
N ASP A 563 -18.59 -15.27 -18.38
CA ASP A 563 -17.46 -15.09 -17.48
C ASP A 563 -16.84 -16.47 -17.14
N GLY A 564 -15.74 -16.50 -16.39
CA GLY A 564 -15.10 -17.80 -16.07
C GLY A 564 -15.80 -18.64 -15.01
N GLU A 565 -16.79 -18.10 -14.31
CA GLU A 565 -17.67 -18.88 -13.43
C GLU A 565 -18.91 -19.42 -14.17
N GLY A 566 -19.11 -19.00 -15.42
CA GLY A 566 -20.22 -19.39 -16.27
C GLY A 566 -21.41 -18.43 -16.25
N TYR A 567 -21.33 -17.27 -15.59
CA TYR A 567 -22.40 -16.28 -15.60
C TYR A 567 -22.54 -15.63 -17.00
N PRO A 568 -23.78 -15.43 -17.48
CA PRO A 568 -24.06 -14.72 -18.71
C PRO A 568 -23.87 -13.20 -18.56
N THR A 569 -23.55 -12.51 -19.66
CA THR A 569 -23.37 -11.05 -19.71
C THR A 569 -24.56 -10.25 -19.17
N LEU A 570 -25.79 -10.75 -19.39
CA LEU A 570 -27.00 -10.08 -18.89
C LEU A 570 -27.02 -9.98 -17.34
N GLY A 571 -26.32 -10.88 -16.64
CA GLY A 571 -26.13 -10.80 -15.19
C GLY A 571 -25.28 -9.62 -14.71
N TYR A 572 -24.63 -8.89 -15.63
CA TYR A 572 -23.84 -7.68 -15.34
C TYR A 572 -24.57 -6.38 -15.69
N ALA A 573 -25.75 -6.48 -16.31
CA ALA A 573 -26.57 -5.35 -16.71
C ALA A 573 -27.54 -4.95 -15.58
N THR A 574 -26.99 -4.36 -14.51
CA THR A 574 -27.71 -4.12 -13.24
C THR A 574 -28.46 -2.80 -13.17
N ASN A 575 -28.48 -2.02 -14.25
CA ASN A 575 -29.25 -0.78 -14.37
C ASN A 575 -30.02 -0.74 -15.69
N VAL A 576 -30.99 0.16 -15.78
CA VAL A 576 -31.90 0.26 -16.93
C VAL A 576 -31.14 0.48 -18.25
N PRO A 577 -30.22 1.47 -18.37
CA PRO A 577 -29.48 1.65 -19.62
C PRO A 577 -28.70 0.41 -20.06
N ALA A 578 -27.99 -0.25 -19.15
CA ALA A 578 -27.23 -1.45 -19.46
C ALA A 578 -28.13 -2.61 -19.89
N PHE A 579 -29.27 -2.79 -19.21
CA PHE A 579 -30.23 -3.85 -19.54
C PHE A 579 -30.87 -3.62 -20.92
N GLU A 580 -31.31 -2.39 -21.18
CA GLU A 580 -31.89 -1.99 -22.48
C GLU A 580 -30.87 -2.10 -23.61
N LEU A 581 -29.59 -1.79 -23.35
CA LEU A 581 -28.53 -1.99 -24.33
C LEU A 581 -28.35 -3.47 -24.71
N MET A 582 -28.46 -4.37 -23.74
CA MET A 582 -28.28 -5.81 -23.96
C MET A 582 -29.52 -6.50 -24.55
N ARG A 583 -30.73 -5.94 -24.34
CA ARG A 583 -32.00 -6.53 -24.76
C ARG A 583 -32.07 -6.93 -26.26
N PRO A 584 -31.58 -6.14 -27.23
CA PRO A 584 -31.62 -6.50 -28.65
C PRO A 584 -30.83 -7.76 -29.02
N TYR A 585 -29.92 -8.22 -28.16
CA TYR A 585 -29.07 -9.38 -28.43
C TYR A 585 -29.73 -10.72 -28.07
N GLY A 586 -30.99 -10.71 -27.60
CA GLY A 586 -31.79 -11.93 -27.41
C GLY A 586 -31.27 -12.86 -26.31
N LEU A 587 -30.58 -12.31 -25.31
CA LEU A 587 -30.10 -13.06 -24.15
C LEU A 587 -31.28 -13.51 -23.27
N ASP A 588 -31.23 -14.75 -22.76
CA ASP A 588 -32.31 -15.31 -21.93
C ASP A 588 -32.29 -14.71 -20.51
N SER A 589 -33.32 -13.91 -20.19
CA SER A 589 -33.51 -13.30 -18.86
C SER A 589 -33.99 -14.29 -17.80
N HIS A 590 -34.42 -15.51 -18.18
CA HIS A 590 -34.84 -16.56 -17.26
C HIS A 590 -33.75 -17.61 -16.99
N GLU A 591 -32.60 -17.50 -17.66
CA GLU A 591 -31.49 -18.40 -17.47
C GLU A 591 -31.10 -18.49 -15.99
N ARG A 592 -30.89 -19.71 -15.51
CA ARG A 592 -30.35 -19.94 -14.17
C ARG A 592 -28.84 -19.75 -14.18
N MET A 593 -28.38 -18.91 -13.25
CA MET A 593 -26.98 -18.66 -12.98
C MET A 593 -26.28 -19.94 -12.49
N PRO A 594 -24.94 -20.02 -12.52
CA PRO A 594 -24.19 -21.18 -12.01
C PRO A 594 -24.52 -21.56 -10.56
N ASP A 595 -24.86 -20.58 -9.73
CA ASP A 595 -25.30 -20.76 -8.35
C ASP A 595 -26.79 -21.14 -8.21
N GLY A 596 -27.50 -21.39 -9.33
CA GLY A 596 -28.93 -21.70 -9.38
C GLY A 596 -29.84 -20.47 -9.25
N GLY A 597 -29.27 -19.27 -9.08
CA GLY A 597 -30.00 -18.02 -8.94
C GLY A 597 -30.59 -17.50 -10.25
N THR A 598 -31.37 -16.44 -10.15
CA THR A 598 -31.95 -15.68 -11.27
C THR A 598 -31.24 -14.34 -11.46
N LEU A 599 -31.57 -13.57 -12.51
CA LEU A 599 -31.07 -12.19 -12.64
C LEU A 599 -31.40 -11.33 -11.42
N LEU A 600 -32.56 -11.55 -10.77
CA LEU A 600 -32.89 -10.83 -9.53
C LEU A 600 -31.90 -11.17 -8.40
N HIS A 601 -31.46 -12.43 -8.28
CA HIS A 601 -30.44 -12.80 -7.29
C HIS A 601 -29.13 -12.08 -7.60
N ARG A 602 -28.73 -12.05 -8.88
CA ARG A 602 -27.50 -11.40 -9.32
C ARG A 602 -27.52 -9.89 -9.09
N LEU A 603 -28.64 -9.22 -9.40
CA LEU A 603 -28.85 -7.80 -9.13
C LEU A 603 -28.54 -7.47 -7.66
N TYR A 604 -29.08 -8.24 -6.71
CA TYR A 604 -28.85 -8.01 -5.29
C TYR A 604 -27.46 -8.43 -4.80
N LYS A 605 -26.84 -9.45 -5.40
CA LYS A 605 -25.45 -9.85 -5.10
C LYS A 605 -24.43 -8.81 -5.59
N GLN A 606 -24.69 -8.11 -6.69
CA GLN A 606 -23.79 -7.07 -7.23
C GLN A 606 -24.04 -5.66 -6.69
N HIS A 607 -25.30 -5.22 -6.53
CA HIS A 607 -25.61 -3.87 -6.03
C HIS A 607 -25.63 -3.75 -4.50
N SER A 608 -25.44 -4.86 -3.77
CA SER A 608 -25.60 -4.99 -2.31
C SER A 608 -27.02 -4.70 -1.80
N VAL A 609 -27.72 -3.63 -2.25
CA VAL A 609 -29.10 -3.25 -1.85
C VAL A 609 -29.78 -2.38 -2.93
N ILE A 610 -31.04 -2.69 -3.26
CA ILE A 610 -31.95 -1.75 -3.96
C ILE A 610 -32.62 -0.85 -2.90
N ARG A 611 -32.38 0.46 -2.99
CA ARG A 611 -32.83 1.43 -2.00
C ARG A 611 -34.15 2.07 -2.42
N ALA A 612 -35.09 2.12 -1.49
CA ALA A 612 -36.43 2.62 -1.79
C ALA A 612 -36.50 4.08 -2.24
N ASN A 613 -35.58 4.90 -1.74
CA ASN A 613 -35.53 6.33 -2.05
C ASN A 613 -34.73 6.63 -3.34
N PHE A 614 -34.30 5.61 -4.09
CA PHE A 614 -33.53 5.76 -5.32
C PHE A 614 -34.33 5.21 -6.52
N PRO A 615 -35.14 6.05 -7.20
CA PRO A 615 -36.07 5.60 -8.22
C PRO A 615 -35.44 4.76 -9.33
N LYS A 616 -34.20 5.07 -9.74
CA LYS A 616 -33.47 4.31 -10.79
C LYS A 616 -33.15 2.87 -10.38
N GLU A 617 -32.88 2.63 -9.09
CA GLU A 617 -32.61 1.28 -8.57
C GLU A 617 -33.92 0.47 -8.49
N VAL A 618 -35.00 1.12 -8.08
CA VAL A 618 -36.33 0.49 -8.05
C VAL A 618 -36.82 0.18 -9.46
N GLU A 619 -36.53 1.05 -10.43
CA GLU A 619 -36.93 0.90 -11.83
C GLU A 619 -36.35 -0.36 -12.48
N ILE A 620 -35.06 -0.67 -12.26
CA ILE A 620 -34.48 -1.91 -12.82
C ILE A 620 -35.10 -3.16 -12.19
N LEU A 621 -35.40 -3.13 -10.88
CA LEU A 621 -36.14 -4.22 -10.23
C LEU A 621 -37.52 -4.42 -10.89
N ASP A 622 -38.25 -3.34 -11.13
CA ASP A 622 -39.57 -3.38 -11.76
C ASP A 622 -39.52 -3.91 -13.19
N ILE A 623 -38.51 -3.52 -13.98
CA ILE A 623 -38.30 -4.05 -15.33
C ILE A 623 -38.04 -5.56 -15.29
N LEU A 624 -37.15 -6.03 -14.42
CA LEU A 624 -36.88 -7.47 -14.31
C LEU A 624 -38.10 -8.27 -13.84
N LEU A 625 -38.93 -7.72 -12.95
CA LEU A 625 -40.19 -8.37 -12.57
C LEU A 625 -41.21 -8.36 -13.72
N ALA A 626 -41.25 -7.31 -14.53
CA ALA A 626 -42.11 -7.23 -15.71
C ALA A 626 -41.70 -8.23 -16.81
N GLU A 627 -40.43 -8.64 -16.87
CA GLU A 627 -39.96 -9.78 -17.68
C GLU A 627 -40.48 -11.13 -17.15
N GLY A 628 -41.20 -11.16 -16.02
CA GLY A 628 -41.80 -12.36 -15.45
C GLY A 628 -40.85 -13.19 -14.58
N LEU A 629 -39.77 -12.58 -14.08
CA LEU A 629 -38.91 -13.25 -13.11
C LEU A 629 -39.64 -13.47 -11.78
N ASP A 630 -39.59 -14.70 -11.28
CA ASP A 630 -40.17 -15.04 -9.99
C ASP A 630 -39.30 -14.49 -8.84
N ILE A 631 -39.84 -13.51 -8.10
CA ILE A 631 -39.22 -12.91 -6.92
C ILE A 631 -38.95 -13.93 -5.79
N ASN A 632 -39.67 -15.06 -5.81
CA ASN A 632 -39.58 -16.13 -4.83
C ASN A 632 -38.77 -17.35 -5.31
N ALA A 633 -38.15 -17.27 -6.48
CA ALA A 633 -37.24 -18.30 -6.94
C ALA A 633 -36.13 -18.53 -5.89
N GLN A 634 -35.71 -19.78 -5.74
CA GLN A 634 -34.62 -20.16 -4.83
C GLN A 634 -33.38 -20.54 -5.64
N ASP A 635 -32.22 -20.06 -5.19
CA ASP A 635 -30.92 -20.49 -5.70
C ASP A 635 -30.51 -21.88 -5.15
N ASN A 636 -29.31 -22.37 -5.48
CA ASN A 636 -28.82 -23.68 -5.02
C ASN A 636 -28.66 -23.78 -3.49
N ALA A 637 -28.57 -22.65 -2.79
CA ALA A 637 -28.56 -22.58 -1.32
C ALA A 637 -29.97 -22.46 -0.73
N GLY A 638 -31.01 -22.53 -1.57
CA GLY A 638 -32.40 -22.30 -1.17
C GLY A 638 -32.72 -20.83 -0.89
N GLN A 639 -31.79 -19.91 -1.16
CA GLN A 639 -31.98 -18.50 -0.84
C GLN A 639 -32.87 -17.85 -1.90
N THR A 640 -33.81 -17.03 -1.45
CA THR A 640 -34.55 -16.10 -2.33
C THR A 640 -33.86 -14.74 -2.36
N VAL A 641 -34.28 -13.85 -3.25
CA VAL A 641 -33.84 -12.44 -3.25
C VAL A 641 -33.98 -11.79 -1.88
N LEU A 642 -35.07 -12.08 -1.15
CA LEU A 642 -35.29 -11.54 0.18
C LEU A 642 -34.27 -12.05 1.21
N HIS A 643 -33.76 -13.28 1.07
CA HIS A 643 -32.70 -13.81 1.94
C HIS A 643 -31.37 -13.06 1.72
N ILE A 644 -31.09 -12.62 0.49
CA ILE A 644 -29.87 -11.87 0.14
C ILE A 644 -30.01 -10.39 0.54
N ALA A 645 -31.17 -9.78 0.28
CA ALA A 645 -31.42 -8.36 0.50
C ALA A 645 -31.51 -7.99 1.99
N ALA A 646 -32.23 -8.79 2.78
CA ALA A 646 -32.55 -8.48 4.17
C ALA A 646 -31.34 -8.23 5.09
N PRO A 647 -30.28 -9.05 5.11
CA PRO A 647 -29.12 -8.80 5.98
C PRO A 647 -28.28 -7.58 5.55
N ASN A 648 -28.35 -7.20 4.27
CA ASN A 648 -27.58 -6.08 3.71
C ASN A 648 -28.35 -4.76 3.70
N ALA A 649 -29.67 -4.78 3.96
CA ALA A 649 -30.54 -3.61 3.84
C ALA A 649 -30.10 -2.44 4.74
N ILE A 650 -30.09 -1.24 4.14
CA ILE A 650 -29.78 0.01 4.86
C ILE A 650 -30.94 0.38 5.77
N ASP A 651 -32.17 0.29 5.27
CA ASP A 651 -33.39 0.67 5.98
C ASP A 651 -34.54 -0.33 5.74
N ALA A 652 -35.61 -0.20 6.54
CA ALA A 652 -36.79 -1.05 6.44
C ALA A 652 -37.51 -0.88 5.08
N ALA A 653 -37.51 0.32 4.51
CA ALA A 653 -38.17 0.62 3.24
C ALA A 653 -37.58 -0.22 2.08
N SER A 654 -36.28 -0.48 2.11
CA SER A 654 -35.58 -1.33 1.13
C SER A 654 -36.05 -2.80 1.18
N ILE A 655 -36.51 -3.27 2.35
CA ILE A 655 -37.14 -4.60 2.50
C ILE A 655 -38.62 -4.55 2.09
N GLU A 656 -39.33 -3.50 2.49
CA GLU A 656 -40.77 -3.32 2.21
C GLU A 656 -41.05 -3.33 0.70
N ILE A 657 -40.18 -2.73 -0.11
CA ILE A 657 -40.29 -2.75 -1.58
C ILE A 657 -40.38 -4.16 -2.16
N LEU A 658 -39.59 -5.10 -1.63
CA LEU A 658 -39.62 -6.49 -2.07
C LEU A 658 -40.92 -7.18 -1.63
N LEU A 659 -41.39 -6.90 -0.41
CA LEU A 659 -42.65 -7.45 0.11
C LEU A 659 -43.86 -6.95 -0.68
N GLU A 660 -43.89 -5.66 -1.02
CA GLU A 660 -44.91 -5.05 -1.86
C GLU A 660 -44.96 -5.66 -3.27
N ARG A 661 -43.83 -6.18 -3.75
CA ARG A 661 -43.69 -6.91 -5.02
C ARG A 661 -43.93 -8.41 -4.89
N GLY A 662 -44.38 -8.87 -3.73
CA GLY A 662 -44.81 -10.25 -3.51
C GLY A 662 -43.71 -11.20 -3.01
N ALA A 663 -42.61 -10.69 -2.46
CA ALA A 663 -41.61 -11.53 -1.81
C ALA A 663 -42.19 -12.23 -0.55
N ASP A 664 -42.08 -13.55 -0.51
CA ASP A 664 -42.58 -14.38 0.58
C ASP A 664 -41.56 -14.49 1.72
N LYS A 665 -41.84 -13.75 2.79
CA LYS A 665 -41.07 -13.74 4.05
C LYS A 665 -41.12 -15.06 4.84
N SER A 666 -41.94 -16.03 4.44
CA SER A 666 -42.09 -17.33 5.11
C SER A 666 -41.17 -18.42 4.56
N LEU A 667 -40.62 -18.23 3.35
CA LEU A 667 -39.73 -19.19 2.70
C LEU A 667 -38.45 -19.40 3.50
N ARG A 668 -37.91 -20.62 3.39
CA ARG A 668 -36.72 -21.07 4.13
C ARG A 668 -35.63 -21.49 3.15
N ASP A 669 -34.41 -21.07 3.45
CA ASP A 669 -33.21 -21.55 2.77
C ASP A 669 -32.90 -23.02 3.08
N ALA A 670 -31.84 -23.56 2.48
CA ALA A 670 -31.41 -24.95 2.70
C ALA A 670 -31.01 -25.25 4.17
N ASN A 671 -30.71 -24.21 4.97
CA ASN A 671 -30.42 -24.32 6.40
C ASN A 671 -31.70 -24.18 7.26
N GLY A 672 -32.87 -24.08 6.64
CA GLY A 672 -34.14 -23.88 7.32
C GLY A 672 -34.32 -22.46 7.87
N LYS A 673 -33.48 -21.49 7.51
CA LYS A 673 -33.59 -20.09 7.97
C LYS A 673 -34.47 -19.28 7.03
N ARG A 674 -35.28 -18.38 7.58
CA ARG A 674 -35.99 -17.33 6.81
C ARG A 674 -35.11 -16.10 6.70
N ALA A 675 -35.45 -15.18 5.80
CA ALA A 675 -34.77 -13.87 5.69
C ALA A 675 -34.67 -13.13 7.05
N LEU A 676 -35.72 -13.17 7.88
CA LEU A 676 -35.71 -12.57 9.23
C LEU A 676 -34.64 -13.19 10.16
N ASP A 677 -34.37 -14.48 9.99
CA ASP A 677 -33.43 -15.22 10.84
C ASP A 677 -31.97 -14.91 10.47
N LEU A 678 -31.73 -14.25 9.32
CA LEU A 678 -30.43 -13.77 8.85
C LEU A 678 -30.10 -12.34 9.33
N ILE A 679 -31.09 -11.59 9.82
CA ILE A 679 -30.90 -10.21 10.30
C ILE A 679 -30.41 -10.21 11.77
N PRO A 680 -29.33 -9.49 12.12
CA PRO A 680 -28.89 -9.34 13.51
C PRO A 680 -30.00 -8.84 14.44
N ARG A 681 -30.05 -9.34 15.68
CA ARG A 681 -31.09 -8.96 16.66
C ARG A 681 -31.07 -7.47 17.03
N SER A 682 -29.95 -6.78 16.82
CA SER A 682 -29.81 -5.33 17.05
C SER A 682 -30.59 -4.47 16.05
N ARG A 683 -30.82 -4.96 14.82
CA ARG A 683 -31.54 -4.25 13.74
C ARG A 683 -33.06 -4.42 13.85
N GLN A 684 -33.65 -3.89 14.93
CA GLN A 684 -35.09 -4.00 15.18
C GLN A 684 -35.96 -3.32 14.11
N ASP A 685 -35.42 -2.27 13.48
CA ASP A 685 -36.00 -1.60 12.31
C ASP A 685 -36.27 -2.58 11.15
N LEU A 686 -35.23 -3.30 10.70
CA LEU A 686 -35.34 -4.26 9.59
C LEU A 686 -36.18 -5.49 9.98
N ARG A 687 -36.00 -5.98 11.20
CA ARG A 687 -36.79 -7.10 11.73
C ARG A 687 -38.28 -6.74 11.83
N GLY A 688 -38.60 -5.48 12.10
CA GLY A 688 -39.96 -4.96 12.12
C GLY A 688 -40.65 -5.12 10.76
N ALA A 689 -39.96 -4.81 9.66
CA ALA A 689 -40.50 -4.96 8.31
C ALA A 689 -40.97 -6.41 8.02
N LEU A 690 -40.17 -7.40 8.41
CA LEU A 690 -40.45 -8.83 8.17
C LEU A 690 -41.36 -9.49 9.23
N THR A 691 -41.67 -8.82 10.33
CA THR A 691 -42.58 -9.34 11.37
C THR A 691 -43.95 -8.66 11.35
N SER A 692 -44.07 -7.53 10.68
CA SER A 692 -45.35 -6.86 10.47
C SER A 692 -46.35 -7.78 9.75
N ALA A 693 -47.61 -7.77 10.18
CA ALA A 693 -48.68 -8.62 9.63
C ALA A 693 -49.26 -8.10 8.30
N ARG A 694 -48.59 -7.16 7.63
CA ARG A 694 -48.97 -6.71 6.29
C ARG A 694 -48.65 -7.76 5.25
#